data_AF-A0A7V5YIY3-F1
#
_entry.id   AF-A0A7V5YIY3-F1
#
_cell.length_a   1.000
_cell.length_b   1.000
_cell.length_c   1.000
_cell.angle_alpha   90.00
_cell.angle_beta   90.00
_cell.angle_gamma   90.00
#
_symmetry.space_group_name_H-M   'P 1'
#
loop_
_entity.id
_entity.type
_entity.pdbx_description
1 polymer ?
#
loop_
_entity_poly.entity_id
_entity_poly.type
_entity_poly.pdbx_seq_one_letter_code
_entity_poly.pdbx_strand_id
1 'polypeptide(L)'
;LEDAQARIAWEILSEYGFRARIGRTLEKTGCSIAAPDPVRLAAATEQITEQLANEIGGWRSLKAVDVAAFLLGFLTHLRTKGAIEGIAPSSYITRWGNYYAFNQIPWMPNFGKHSRTPVFLTTKRGTRFENLLASGTSLTWYQDWLNRTLGERNANLGMYMDMAYDIILKTLVAQEILHVIDGVSHPVWALRPETLQIERHVDQFQCDHCGSFASAPELERDRWEGMPCLRFRCPGHYQLRPKLDDYYGRLYSTGEVHRIFAGEHTGLLKREVREGIERRFIEQDLPASENLLSCTPTLEMGIDIGDLSSVLLCSIPPSQANYLQRIGRSGRHDGNAFNFAMAEGRPHDLYFFADPTEMLAGRVDPPGVFLNAPAVLERQLVGFCFDRWIESGIGVDDLPRKISRVLANLSRQDAEDLFPHNWFRFIDSNRTKLLEDFESLFVNTLTEASKASLRRFMEGEGTDEASLGYRVLNSLNGLLEERNSLRKRVKQITRTLKTKKEARTKDKNTEREIADLERDKASLNGIIRSIMSRDTFNFFTDEGLLPNYAFPESGVILRSIIYRNKKTPDEHGKYDTRVFEYQRPAATAIYELAPSNSFYADGRKVTIDRVNIELAKPEDWRFCNACNYAVREAQNTHKASCPKCGSPPWADDGQKRRMLRLTQVEATTASSKSRVDDTTDTREPKFYCKHMLVEIDPASIDKAFRIDSEEVPFGVEFLGKADFREVNFGEQSPIGDSLEIAGYSVPAEGFKVCEACGKVDSGKGEFKHALTCKYHGKDSEKPLLDALYLYREFSSEAIRMLLPASSNLPIRLHSFVAAFYLGLQKVYKGSIEHLQTTIMEEPIPGRSDRKQYLVLYEVPPLLRTV
;
A
#
# COMPACT_ATOMS: atom_id res chain seq x y z
N LEU A 1 12.83 19.92 16.45
CA LEU A 1 12.08 19.92 17.72
C LEU A 1 11.38 21.27 17.91
N GLU A 2 12.11 22.38 17.72
CA GLU A 2 11.57 23.75 17.73
C GLU A 2 10.36 23.94 16.80
N ASP A 3 10.43 23.51 15.54
CA ASP A 3 9.28 23.57 14.61
C ASP A 3 8.03 22.85 15.14
N ALA A 4 8.20 21.75 15.86
CA ALA A 4 7.08 21.00 16.43
C ALA A 4 6.48 21.72 17.64
N GLN A 5 7.32 22.32 18.50
CA GLN A 5 6.86 23.15 19.62
C GLN A 5 6.11 24.39 19.12
N ALA A 6 6.64 25.07 18.09
CA ALA A 6 5.99 26.21 17.47
C ALA A 6 4.63 25.83 16.87
N ARG A 7 4.54 24.67 16.20
CA ARG A 7 3.27 24.16 15.67
C ARG A 7 2.27 23.84 16.79
N ILE A 8 2.69 23.19 17.87
CA ILE A 8 1.81 22.86 19.00
C ILE A 8 1.26 24.12 19.65
N ALA A 9 2.13 25.09 19.95
CA ALA A 9 1.72 26.38 20.50
C ALA A 9 0.69 27.08 19.60
N TRP A 10 0.93 27.07 18.29
CA TRP A 10 -0.01 27.64 17.33
C TRP A 10 -1.36 26.90 17.28
N GLU A 11 -1.38 25.56 17.35
CA GLU A 11 -2.63 24.80 17.39
C GLU A 11 -3.44 25.09 18.66
N ILE A 12 -2.77 25.23 19.82
CA ILE A 12 -3.42 25.61 21.09
C ILE A 12 -4.07 26.99 20.96
N LEU A 13 -3.32 27.99 20.48
CA LEU A 13 -3.84 29.34 20.27
C LEU A 13 -4.96 29.36 19.23
N SER A 14 -4.88 28.52 18.19
CA SER A 14 -5.91 28.42 17.17
C SER A 14 -7.19 27.80 17.71
N GLU A 15 -7.08 26.73 18.51
CA GLU A 15 -8.20 26.02 19.15
C GLU A 15 -8.98 26.94 20.09
N TYR A 16 -8.30 27.69 20.96
CA TYR A 16 -8.98 28.65 21.86
C TYR A 16 -9.26 30.02 21.21
N GLY A 17 -8.74 30.26 20.02
CA GLY A 17 -8.88 31.51 19.28
C GLY A 17 -9.89 31.40 18.15
N PHE A 18 -9.43 31.61 16.91
CA PHE A 18 -10.32 31.72 15.76
C PHE A 18 -10.99 30.40 15.33
N ARG A 19 -10.55 29.24 15.83
CA ARG A 19 -11.18 27.94 15.57
C ARG A 19 -12.13 27.47 16.68
N ALA A 20 -12.15 28.15 17.82
CA ALA A 20 -12.91 27.78 19.03
C ALA A 20 -14.39 27.43 18.82
N ARG A 21 -14.98 27.88 17.71
CA ARG A 21 -16.40 27.69 17.40
C ARG A 21 -16.64 26.82 16.16
N ILE A 22 -15.64 26.12 15.62
CA ILE A 22 -15.72 25.37 14.35
C ILE A 22 -15.65 23.87 14.59
N GLY A 23 -16.71 23.14 14.23
CA GLY A 23 -16.77 21.69 14.43
C GLY A 23 -17.06 21.32 15.88
N ARG A 24 -16.37 20.29 16.39
CA ARG A 24 -16.46 19.75 17.75
C ARG A 24 -15.22 20.18 18.53
N THR A 25 -15.27 21.38 19.10
CA THR A 25 -14.16 22.02 19.81
C THR A 25 -14.28 21.84 21.31
N LEU A 26 -13.19 22.09 22.04
CA LEU A 26 -13.19 22.06 23.51
C LEU A 26 -14.27 22.99 24.10
N GLU A 27 -14.43 24.19 23.53
CA GLU A 27 -15.42 25.17 24.02
C GLU A 27 -16.87 24.77 23.73
N LYS A 28 -17.14 24.12 22.59
CA LYS A 28 -18.53 23.74 22.21
C LYS A 28 -19.01 22.48 22.89
N THR A 29 -18.09 21.60 23.25
CA THR A 29 -18.36 20.36 23.98
C THR A 29 -18.43 20.58 25.49
N GLY A 30 -18.11 21.80 25.95
CA GLY A 30 -18.14 22.18 27.36
C GLY A 30 -16.95 21.67 28.18
N CYS A 31 -15.86 21.25 27.52
CA CYS A 31 -14.68 20.68 28.18
C CYS A 31 -13.78 21.74 28.79
N SER A 32 -13.47 22.79 28.02
CA SER A 32 -12.65 23.89 28.48
C SER A 32 -12.82 25.15 27.65
N ILE A 33 -12.51 26.29 28.23
CA ILE A 33 -12.56 27.61 27.59
C ILE A 33 -11.41 28.49 28.07
N ALA A 34 -10.89 29.34 27.18
CA ALA A 34 -9.92 30.37 27.54
C ALA A 34 -10.64 31.68 27.87
N ALA A 35 -10.74 32.05 29.14
CA ALA A 35 -11.40 33.28 29.58
C ALA A 35 -10.39 34.33 30.06
N PRO A 36 -10.71 35.64 29.98
CA PRO A 36 -9.85 36.68 30.56
C PRO A 36 -9.63 36.46 32.06
N ASP A 37 -8.43 36.79 32.54
CA ASP A 37 -8.11 36.76 33.97
C ASP A 37 -9.12 37.62 34.77
N PRO A 38 -9.86 37.02 35.73
CA PRO A 38 -10.94 37.69 36.44
C PRO A 38 -10.44 38.87 37.28
N VAL A 39 -9.20 38.82 37.79
CA VAL A 39 -8.60 39.89 38.61
C VAL A 39 -8.27 41.09 37.72
N ARG A 40 -7.58 40.85 36.59
CA ARG A 40 -7.26 41.92 35.63
C ARG A 40 -8.53 42.52 35.02
N LEU A 41 -9.51 41.69 34.71
CA LEU A 41 -10.80 42.14 34.18
C LEU A 41 -11.56 43.02 35.18
N ALA A 42 -11.57 42.66 36.47
CA ALA A 42 -12.19 43.46 37.52
C ALA A 42 -11.50 44.83 37.67
N ALA A 43 -10.16 44.85 37.74
CA ALA A 43 -9.40 46.10 37.82
C ALA A 43 -9.63 47.02 36.60
N ALA A 44 -9.62 46.45 35.39
CA ALA A 44 -9.94 47.17 34.17
C ALA A 44 -11.38 47.70 34.17
N THR A 45 -12.33 46.92 34.68
CA THR A 45 -13.74 47.32 34.79
C THR A 45 -13.91 48.54 35.69
N GLU A 46 -13.33 48.53 36.89
CA GLU A 46 -13.42 49.64 37.83
C GLU A 46 -12.84 50.93 37.24
N GLN A 47 -11.63 50.85 36.71
CA GLN A 47 -10.93 51.99 36.13
C GLN A 47 -11.66 52.57 34.91
N ILE A 48 -12.14 51.71 34.00
CA ILE A 48 -12.90 52.14 32.82
C ILE A 48 -14.24 52.76 33.25
N THR A 49 -14.92 52.19 34.24
CA THR A 49 -16.19 52.74 34.74
C THR A 49 -16.01 54.15 35.27
N GLU A 50 -14.99 54.38 36.09
CA GLU A 50 -14.66 55.70 36.64
C GLU A 50 -14.33 56.72 35.55
N GLN A 51 -13.44 56.36 34.62
CA GLN A 51 -13.02 57.24 33.52
C GLN A 51 -14.18 57.59 32.59
N LEU A 52 -14.98 56.61 32.17
CA LEU A 52 -16.13 56.85 31.29
C LEU A 52 -17.20 57.72 31.98
N ALA A 53 -17.45 57.51 33.28
CA ALA A 53 -18.42 58.31 34.04
C ALA A 53 -17.99 59.78 34.20
N ASN A 54 -16.68 60.01 34.31
CA ASN A 54 -16.10 61.35 34.45
C ASN A 54 -16.00 62.10 33.12
N GLU A 55 -15.59 61.43 32.03
CA GLU A 55 -15.29 62.08 30.76
C GLU A 55 -16.49 62.17 29.81
N ILE A 56 -17.49 61.28 29.92
CA ILE A 56 -18.62 61.21 29.00
C ILE A 56 -19.92 61.69 29.65
N GLY A 57 -20.42 62.83 29.17
CA GLY A 57 -21.72 63.36 29.56
C GLY A 57 -22.85 62.39 29.23
N GLY A 58 -23.63 62.00 30.25
CA GLY A 58 -24.70 60.99 30.15
C GLY A 58 -24.41 59.68 30.88
N TRP A 59 -23.15 59.39 31.22
CA TRP A 59 -22.73 58.15 31.90
C TRP A 59 -22.33 58.31 33.37
N ARG A 60 -22.73 59.41 34.03
CA ARG A 60 -22.44 59.64 35.46
C ARG A 60 -23.01 58.55 36.40
N SER A 61 -24.03 57.82 35.97
CA SER A 61 -24.66 56.71 36.71
C SER A 61 -24.32 55.32 36.15
N LEU A 62 -23.27 55.23 35.34
CA LEU A 62 -22.78 53.97 34.76
C LEU A 62 -22.33 53.02 35.89
N LYS A 63 -22.78 51.77 35.85
CA LYS A 63 -22.43 50.76 36.86
C LYS A 63 -21.32 49.86 36.35
N ALA A 64 -20.43 49.43 37.26
CA ALA A 64 -19.35 48.51 36.94
C ALA A 64 -19.85 47.18 36.33
N VAL A 65 -21.03 46.71 36.72
CA VAL A 65 -21.64 45.48 36.15
C VAL A 65 -21.91 45.62 34.65
N ASP A 66 -22.38 46.79 34.21
CA ASP A 66 -22.68 47.05 32.79
C ASP A 66 -21.37 47.08 31.96
N VAL A 67 -20.32 47.71 32.51
CA VAL A 67 -18.98 47.76 31.88
C VAL A 67 -18.33 46.37 31.85
N ALA A 68 -18.47 45.58 32.92
CA ALA A 68 -17.96 44.21 32.96
C ALA A 68 -18.57 43.34 31.85
N ALA A 69 -19.89 43.41 31.66
CA ALA A 69 -20.59 42.69 30.60
C ALA A 69 -20.13 43.13 29.19
N PHE A 70 -19.95 44.44 28.98
CA PHE A 70 -19.40 44.96 27.73
C PHE A 70 -17.98 44.43 27.46
N LEU A 71 -17.07 44.52 28.45
CA LEU A 71 -15.68 44.08 28.32
C LEU A 71 -15.60 42.57 28.07
N LEU A 72 -16.40 41.78 28.77
CA LEU A 72 -16.42 40.33 28.62
C LEU A 72 -16.80 39.92 27.19
N GLY A 73 -17.84 40.53 26.62
CA GLY A 73 -18.21 40.27 25.23
C GLY A 73 -17.22 40.83 24.21
N PHE A 74 -16.62 41.99 24.47
CA PHE A 74 -15.57 42.59 23.64
C PHE A 74 -14.33 41.70 23.55
N LEU A 75 -13.80 41.25 24.70
CA LEU A 75 -12.63 40.37 24.76
C LEU A 75 -12.94 38.99 24.18
N THR A 76 -14.15 38.45 24.40
CA THR A 76 -14.57 37.17 23.80
C THR A 76 -14.65 37.26 22.28
N HIS A 77 -15.14 38.37 21.72
CA HIS A 77 -15.15 38.58 20.28
C HIS A 77 -13.73 38.66 19.70
N LEU A 78 -12.82 39.42 20.32
CA LEU A 78 -11.41 39.46 19.91
C LEU A 78 -10.76 38.06 19.94
N ARG A 79 -10.96 37.30 21.02
CA ARG A 79 -10.45 35.93 21.16
C ARG A 79 -10.95 35.03 20.06
N THR A 80 -12.27 34.97 19.85
CA THR A 80 -12.90 34.10 18.84
C THR A 80 -12.65 34.51 17.38
N LYS A 81 -12.11 35.72 17.16
CA LYS A 81 -11.56 36.17 15.88
C LYS A 81 -10.08 35.84 15.71
N GLY A 82 -9.42 35.39 16.78
CA GLY A 82 -7.99 35.09 16.82
C GLY A 82 -7.13 36.35 16.90
N ALA A 83 -7.63 37.45 17.45
CA ALA A 83 -6.82 38.63 17.74
C ALA A 83 -5.97 38.37 19.00
N ILE A 84 -5.10 37.36 18.95
CA ILE A 84 -4.25 36.91 20.06
C ILE A 84 -2.80 37.07 19.62
N GLU A 85 -1.94 37.55 20.51
CA GLU A 85 -0.52 37.70 20.21
C GLU A 85 0.15 36.34 19.92
N GLY A 86 1.11 36.32 18.99
CA GLY A 86 1.82 35.09 18.60
C GLY A 86 1.05 34.12 17.68
N ILE A 87 -0.26 34.27 17.50
CA ILE A 87 -1.07 33.36 16.65
C ILE A 87 -0.82 33.54 15.14
N ALA A 88 -0.26 34.68 14.74
CA ALA A 88 0.03 35.00 13.35
C ALA A 88 1.46 35.55 13.22
N PRO A 89 2.18 35.23 12.14
CA PRO A 89 3.53 35.76 11.94
C PRO A 89 3.49 37.28 11.70
N SER A 90 4.54 37.99 12.08
CA SER A 90 4.63 39.45 11.92
C SER A 90 4.44 39.90 10.46
N SER A 91 4.83 39.07 9.49
CA SER A 91 4.61 39.32 8.06
C SER A 91 3.13 39.30 7.64
N TYR A 92 2.26 38.57 8.37
CA TYR A 92 0.81 38.57 8.14
C TYR A 92 0.18 39.90 8.59
N ILE A 93 0.63 40.42 9.73
CA ILE A 93 0.14 41.68 10.32
C ILE A 93 0.60 42.88 9.50
N THR A 94 1.90 42.96 9.17
CA THR A 94 2.46 44.05 8.35
C THR A 94 1.88 44.10 6.93
N ARG A 95 1.45 42.94 6.40
CA ARG A 95 0.74 42.83 5.11
C ARG A 95 -0.80 42.84 5.23
N TRP A 96 -1.33 43.29 6.37
CA TRP A 96 -2.77 43.57 6.57
C TRP A 96 -3.70 42.38 6.28
N GLY A 97 -3.25 41.17 6.65
CA GLY A 97 -4.03 39.94 6.57
C GLY A 97 -3.80 39.09 5.32
N ASN A 98 -2.68 39.27 4.63
CA ASN A 98 -2.30 38.44 3.48
C ASN A 98 -1.93 37.01 3.93
N TYR A 99 -2.82 36.06 3.65
CA TYR A 99 -2.70 34.65 4.05
C TYR A 99 -1.43 33.94 3.54
N TYR A 100 -0.82 34.43 2.46
CA TYR A 100 0.42 33.85 1.91
C TYR A 100 1.58 33.88 2.91
N ALA A 101 1.52 34.77 3.92
CA ALA A 101 2.49 34.81 5.02
C ALA A 101 2.57 33.48 5.80
N PHE A 102 1.46 32.77 5.99
CA PHE A 102 1.45 31.47 6.66
C PHE A 102 2.13 30.39 5.80
N ASN A 103 1.90 30.41 4.49
CA ASN A 103 2.39 29.39 3.55
C ASN A 103 3.92 29.45 3.34
N GLN A 104 4.59 30.50 3.85
CA GLN A 104 6.04 30.64 3.82
C GLN A 104 6.72 29.94 5.01
N ILE A 105 5.95 29.49 6.00
CA ILE A 105 6.45 28.90 7.24
C ILE A 105 6.33 27.37 7.13
N PRO A 106 7.44 26.61 7.15
CA PRO A 106 7.42 25.17 6.82
C PRO A 106 6.51 24.30 7.71
N TRP A 107 6.32 24.67 8.96
CA TRP A 107 5.54 23.92 9.95
C TRP A 107 4.07 24.38 10.05
N MET A 108 3.68 25.45 9.36
CA MET A 108 2.30 25.96 9.33
C MET A 108 1.44 25.21 8.30
N PRO A 109 0.11 25.14 8.47
CA PRO A 109 -0.75 24.61 7.43
C PRO A 109 -0.86 25.62 6.28
N ASN A 110 -1.15 25.12 5.08
CA ASN A 110 -1.40 26.00 3.94
C ASN A 110 -2.80 26.64 4.05
N PHE A 111 -2.85 27.96 3.87
CA PHE A 111 -4.08 28.74 3.78
C PHE A 111 -4.33 29.16 2.34
N GLY A 112 -5.60 29.14 1.94
CA GLY A 112 -6.09 29.73 0.71
C GLY A 112 -6.76 31.10 0.95
N LYS A 113 -7.15 31.76 -0.14
CA LYS A 113 -7.80 33.08 -0.12
C LYS A 113 -9.06 33.13 0.76
N HIS A 114 -9.84 32.05 0.77
CA HIS A 114 -11.10 31.95 1.50
C HIS A 114 -10.98 31.21 2.84
N SER A 115 -9.79 30.71 3.17
CA SER A 115 -9.56 30.03 4.45
C SER A 115 -9.70 31.01 5.61
N ARG A 116 -10.38 30.64 6.69
CA ARG A 116 -10.45 31.48 7.89
C ARG A 116 -9.05 31.64 8.49
N THR A 117 -8.68 32.87 8.80
CA THR A 117 -7.41 33.24 9.44
C THR A 117 -7.69 34.16 10.63
N PRO A 118 -6.71 34.37 11.52
CA PRO A 118 -6.77 35.39 12.56
C PRO A 118 -7.17 36.77 12.01
N VAL A 119 -8.10 37.44 12.69
CA VAL A 119 -8.61 38.78 12.34
C VAL A 119 -8.39 39.68 13.55
N PHE A 120 -7.49 40.65 13.42
CA PHE A 120 -7.16 41.61 14.47
C PHE A 120 -8.06 42.85 14.43
N LEU A 121 -8.03 43.65 15.49
CA LEU A 121 -8.67 44.96 15.54
C LEU A 121 -7.68 46.05 15.10
N THR A 122 -8.12 46.98 14.25
CA THR A 122 -7.29 48.10 13.79
C THR A 122 -8.13 49.34 13.46
N THR A 123 -7.46 50.49 13.26
CA THR A 123 -8.05 51.69 12.67
C THR A 123 -7.83 51.79 11.15
N LYS A 124 -7.06 50.86 10.55
CA LYS A 124 -6.79 50.85 9.11
C LYS A 124 -7.89 50.21 8.28
N ARG A 125 -8.45 51.00 7.37
CA ARG A 125 -9.50 50.59 6.42
C ARG A 125 -8.98 49.75 5.26
N GLY A 126 -9.88 48.99 4.64
CA GLY A 126 -9.61 48.21 3.43
C GLY A 126 -8.70 47.00 3.65
N THR A 127 -8.56 46.56 4.91
CA THR A 127 -7.74 45.42 5.30
C THR A 127 -8.63 44.18 5.53
N ARG A 128 -8.01 43.02 5.76
CA ARG A 128 -8.73 41.82 6.22
C ARG A 128 -9.10 41.87 7.70
N PHE A 129 -8.58 42.86 8.43
CA PHE A 129 -8.80 43.07 9.86
C PHE A 129 -10.08 43.85 10.10
N GLU A 130 -10.65 43.72 11.30
CA GLU A 130 -11.86 44.46 11.63
C GLU A 130 -11.50 45.91 12.00
N ASN A 131 -12.27 46.84 11.45
CA ASN A 131 -12.12 48.25 11.77
C ASN A 131 -12.88 48.57 13.06
N LEU A 132 -12.25 49.38 13.91
CA LEU A 132 -12.88 49.88 15.13
C LEU A 132 -14.14 50.69 14.80
N LEU A 133 -14.02 51.66 13.90
CA LEU A 133 -15.09 52.61 13.55
C LEU A 133 -15.31 52.66 12.04
N ALA A 134 -16.57 52.80 11.63
CA ALA A 134 -16.96 52.94 10.24
C ALA A 134 -16.81 54.38 9.74
N SER A 135 -16.66 54.55 8.42
CA SER A 135 -16.70 55.87 7.74
C SER A 135 -18.04 56.24 7.13
N GLY A 136 -19.01 55.34 7.14
CA GLY A 136 -20.29 55.50 6.46
C GLY A 136 -21.47 55.21 7.39
N THR A 137 -22.64 55.03 6.79
CA THR A 137 -23.91 54.80 7.53
C THR A 137 -24.01 53.42 8.19
N SER A 138 -23.14 52.47 7.82
CA SER A 138 -23.12 51.13 8.42
C SER A 138 -22.17 51.08 9.61
N LEU A 139 -22.69 50.75 10.79
CA LEU A 139 -21.90 50.50 12.00
C LEU A 139 -20.92 49.32 11.82
N THR A 140 -19.79 49.35 12.52
CA THR A 140 -18.93 48.18 12.75
C THR A 140 -19.51 47.29 13.85
N TRP A 141 -18.98 46.07 14.01
CA TRP A 141 -19.34 45.22 15.14
C TRP A 141 -19.10 45.90 16.49
N TYR A 142 -17.97 46.61 16.64
CA TYR A 142 -17.62 47.33 17.86
C TYR A 142 -18.61 48.45 18.16
N GLN A 143 -18.98 49.27 17.17
CA GLN A 143 -19.98 50.33 17.37
C GLN A 143 -21.36 49.75 17.76
N ASP A 144 -21.77 48.68 17.09
CA ASP A 144 -23.02 47.95 17.41
C ASP A 144 -22.99 47.30 18.81
N TRP A 145 -21.85 46.74 19.22
CA TRP A 145 -21.67 46.14 20.54
C TRP A 145 -21.76 47.18 21.66
N LEU A 146 -21.07 48.31 21.52
CA LEU A 146 -21.13 49.42 22.48
C LEU A 146 -22.55 49.97 22.61
N ASN A 147 -23.27 50.13 21.49
CA ASN A 147 -24.65 50.59 21.49
C ASN A 147 -25.59 49.62 22.23
N ARG A 148 -25.48 48.30 21.97
CA ARG A 148 -26.37 47.31 22.57
C ARG A 148 -26.12 47.05 24.04
N THR A 149 -24.93 47.36 24.54
CA THR A 149 -24.55 47.13 25.93
C THR A 149 -24.65 48.40 26.79
N LEU A 150 -24.15 49.53 26.28
CA LEU A 150 -24.04 50.79 27.03
C LEU A 150 -24.84 51.97 26.42
N GLY A 151 -25.46 51.78 25.25
CA GLY A 151 -26.10 52.85 24.48
C GLY A 151 -27.41 53.39 25.05
N GLU A 152 -28.27 52.56 25.63
CA GLU A 152 -29.53 53.03 26.25
C GLU A 152 -29.30 53.99 27.43
N ARG A 153 -28.08 53.99 27.99
CA ARG A 153 -27.68 54.88 29.08
C ARG A 153 -27.22 56.25 28.60
N ASN A 154 -27.03 56.46 27.29
CA ASN A 154 -26.61 57.75 26.74
C ASN A 154 -27.15 57.98 25.32
N ALA A 155 -28.17 58.85 25.21
CA ALA A 155 -28.78 59.23 23.94
C ALA A 155 -27.81 59.89 22.94
N ASN A 156 -26.68 60.43 23.41
CA ASN A 156 -25.66 61.09 22.58
C ASN A 156 -24.42 60.21 22.35
N LEU A 157 -24.48 58.89 22.59
CA LEU A 157 -23.34 57.97 22.48
C LEU A 157 -22.60 58.09 21.14
N GLY A 158 -23.32 58.35 20.05
CA GLY A 158 -22.72 58.53 18.72
C GLY A 158 -21.64 59.62 18.65
N MET A 159 -21.75 60.68 19.47
CA MET A 159 -20.76 61.78 19.52
C MET A 159 -19.52 61.43 20.36
N TYR A 160 -19.63 60.46 21.27
CA TYR A 160 -18.58 60.09 22.22
C TYR A 160 -17.90 58.76 21.91
N MET A 161 -18.25 58.07 20.81
CA MET A 161 -17.71 56.74 20.51
C MET A 161 -16.19 56.71 20.36
N ASP A 162 -15.60 57.67 19.66
CA ASP A 162 -14.14 57.77 19.50
C ASP A 162 -13.45 57.88 20.88
N MET A 163 -13.95 58.77 21.73
CA MET A 163 -13.41 59.03 23.07
C MET A 163 -13.61 57.83 24.00
N ALA A 164 -14.78 57.19 23.96
CA ALA A 164 -15.06 55.99 24.75
C ALA A 164 -14.08 54.85 24.42
N TYR A 165 -13.88 54.59 23.13
CA TYR A 165 -12.94 53.55 22.70
C TYR A 165 -11.48 53.91 22.98
N ASP A 166 -11.10 55.18 22.89
CA ASP A 166 -9.76 55.64 23.27
C ASP A 166 -9.46 55.34 24.76
N ILE A 167 -10.41 55.67 25.65
CA ILE A 167 -10.34 55.34 27.09
C ILE A 167 -10.24 53.82 27.29
N ILE A 168 -11.17 53.05 26.70
CA ILE A 168 -11.22 51.59 26.87
C ILE A 168 -9.92 50.94 26.39
N LEU A 169 -9.45 51.26 25.18
CA LEU A 169 -8.27 50.62 24.60
C LEU A 169 -6.99 51.01 25.34
N LYS A 170 -6.82 52.29 25.73
CA LYS A 170 -5.66 52.71 26.52
C LYS A 170 -5.62 52.03 27.87
N THR A 171 -6.77 51.91 28.55
CA THR A 171 -6.85 51.24 29.85
C THR A 171 -6.61 49.74 29.75
N LEU A 172 -7.15 49.07 28.73
CA LEU A 172 -6.86 47.65 28.48
C LEU A 172 -5.38 47.39 28.14
N VAL A 173 -4.71 48.33 27.47
CA VAL A 173 -3.26 48.25 27.23
C VAL A 173 -2.46 48.51 28.51
N ALA A 174 -2.87 49.47 29.34
CA ALA A 174 -2.24 49.77 30.62
C ALA A 174 -2.35 48.61 31.63
N GLN A 175 -3.47 47.87 31.59
CA GLN A 175 -3.68 46.65 32.38
C GLN A 175 -3.05 45.39 31.75
N GLU A 176 -2.28 45.56 30.67
CA GLU A 176 -1.64 44.49 29.90
C GLU A 176 -2.59 43.40 29.37
N ILE A 177 -3.89 43.68 29.26
CA ILE A 177 -4.87 42.76 28.64
C ILE A 177 -4.69 42.78 27.12
N LEU A 178 -4.45 43.97 26.57
CA LEU A 178 -4.16 44.17 25.16
C LEU A 178 -2.71 44.60 24.95
N HIS A 179 -2.15 44.21 23.81
CA HIS A 179 -0.89 44.70 23.28
C HIS A 179 -1.13 45.41 21.95
N VAL A 180 -0.46 46.55 21.75
CA VAL A 180 -0.43 47.24 20.45
C VAL A 180 0.79 46.72 19.70
N ILE A 181 0.56 46.08 18.55
CA ILE A 181 1.65 45.49 17.78
C ILE A 181 2.51 46.59 17.13
N ASP A 182 3.82 46.54 17.37
CA ASP A 182 4.80 47.47 16.82
C ASP A 182 5.06 47.27 15.31
N GLY A 183 5.63 48.29 14.67
CA GLY A 183 6.13 48.19 13.29
C GLY A 183 5.05 48.27 12.19
N VAL A 184 3.85 48.73 12.52
CA VAL A 184 2.75 48.98 11.57
C VAL A 184 2.29 50.43 11.61
N SER A 185 1.83 50.95 10.46
CA SER A 185 1.47 52.37 10.29
C SER A 185 0.17 52.78 10.98
N HIS A 186 -0.63 51.84 11.44
CA HIS A 186 -1.84 52.06 12.24
C HIS A 186 -1.83 51.06 13.40
N PRO A 187 -2.41 51.40 14.57
CA PRO A 187 -2.48 50.50 15.69
C PRO A 187 -3.23 49.21 15.31
N VAL A 188 -2.66 48.09 15.76
CA VAL A 188 -3.28 46.76 15.69
C VAL A 188 -3.26 46.21 17.11
N TRP A 189 -4.43 45.90 17.65
CA TRP A 189 -4.57 45.38 19.01
C TRP A 189 -4.70 43.86 19.00
N ALA A 190 -3.99 43.22 19.92
CA ALA A 190 -4.05 41.78 20.18
C ALA A 190 -4.19 41.52 21.68
N LEU A 191 -4.91 40.46 22.05
CA LEU A 191 -4.96 39.92 23.39
C LEU A 191 -3.63 39.29 23.76
N ARG A 192 -3.14 39.56 24.96
CA ARG A 192 -1.98 38.87 25.51
C ARG A 192 -2.36 37.46 25.98
N PRO A 193 -1.74 36.39 25.44
CA PRO A 193 -2.02 35.01 25.84
C PRO A 193 -1.95 34.79 27.36
N GLU A 194 -1.04 35.50 28.04
CA GLU A 194 -0.80 35.41 29.48
C GLU A 194 -2.00 35.88 30.32
N THR A 195 -2.92 36.63 29.71
CA THR A 195 -4.16 37.10 30.36
C THR A 195 -5.34 36.18 30.14
N LEU A 196 -5.16 35.07 29.42
CA LEU A 196 -6.20 34.07 29.19
C LEU A 196 -5.97 32.87 30.12
N GLN A 197 -6.91 32.65 31.05
CA GLN A 197 -6.93 31.48 31.93
C GLN A 197 -7.79 30.38 31.33
N ILE A 198 -7.35 29.13 31.44
CA ILE A 198 -8.11 27.97 30.94
C ILE A 198 -9.00 27.43 32.05
N GLU A 199 -10.30 27.51 31.83
CA GLU A 199 -11.33 26.99 32.74
C GLU A 199 -11.88 25.67 32.22
N ARG A 200 -12.11 24.69 33.13
CA ARG A 200 -12.61 23.34 32.78
C ARG A 200 -14.12 23.16 32.99
N HIS A 201 -14.75 24.08 33.71
CA HIS A 201 -16.19 24.07 33.95
C HIS A 201 -16.85 25.11 33.05
N VAL A 202 -17.46 24.65 31.97
CA VAL A 202 -18.00 25.53 30.92
C VAL A 202 -19.50 25.37 30.82
N ASP A 203 -20.21 26.48 30.90
CA ASP A 203 -21.63 26.56 30.59
C ASP A 203 -21.85 26.99 29.14
N GLN A 204 -22.93 26.48 28.55
CA GLN A 204 -23.36 26.84 27.20
C GLN A 204 -24.56 27.76 27.28
N PHE A 205 -24.56 28.80 26.47
CA PHE A 205 -25.65 29.76 26.36
C PHE A 205 -26.22 29.75 24.95
N GLN A 206 -27.52 29.97 24.83
CA GLN A 206 -28.22 30.09 23.56
C GLN A 206 -28.95 31.42 23.49
N CYS A 207 -28.79 32.13 22.38
CA CYS A 207 -29.55 33.36 22.15
C CYS A 207 -31.02 33.02 21.84
N ASP A 208 -31.92 33.65 22.58
CA ASP A 208 -33.39 33.54 22.45
C ASP A 208 -33.93 33.95 21.06
N HIS A 209 -33.25 34.83 20.35
CA HIS A 209 -33.69 35.36 19.06
C HIS A 209 -33.07 34.63 17.85
N CYS A 210 -31.74 34.54 17.79
CA CYS A 210 -31.05 34.02 16.60
C CYS A 210 -30.52 32.59 16.76
N GLY A 211 -30.68 31.98 17.95
CA GLY A 211 -30.19 30.65 18.26
C GLY A 211 -28.67 30.51 18.27
N SER A 212 -27.91 31.61 18.19
CA SER A 212 -26.45 31.53 18.26
C SER A 212 -26.03 31.03 19.64
N PHE A 213 -25.03 30.17 19.68
CA PHE A 213 -24.46 29.70 20.93
C PHE A 213 -23.29 30.58 21.40
N ALA A 214 -23.10 30.68 22.70
CA ALA A 214 -21.88 31.15 23.36
C ALA A 214 -21.45 30.15 24.45
N SER A 215 -20.19 30.21 24.83
CA SER A 215 -19.62 29.37 25.90
C SER A 215 -18.97 30.31 26.91
N ALA A 216 -19.10 30.01 28.20
CA ALA A 216 -18.49 30.79 29.27
C ALA A 216 -18.05 29.90 30.44
N PRO A 217 -17.09 30.33 31.26
CA PRO A 217 -16.84 29.70 32.54
C PRO A 217 -18.10 29.68 33.41
N GLU A 218 -18.31 28.58 34.12
CA GLU A 218 -19.43 28.42 35.07
C GLU A 218 -19.43 29.51 36.15
N LEU A 219 -18.24 29.98 36.56
CA LEU A 219 -18.07 31.10 37.51
C LEU A 219 -18.60 32.45 36.99
N GLU A 220 -18.77 32.59 35.67
CA GLU A 220 -19.27 33.82 35.03
C GLU A 220 -20.74 33.71 34.63
N ARG A 221 -21.44 32.64 35.01
CA ARG A 221 -22.83 32.36 34.60
C ARG A 221 -23.74 33.58 34.74
N ASP A 222 -23.71 34.22 35.90
CA ASP A 222 -24.58 35.37 36.21
C ASP A 222 -24.30 36.59 35.32
N ARG A 223 -23.10 36.70 34.74
CA ARG A 223 -22.74 37.79 33.81
C ARG A 223 -23.20 37.50 32.38
N TRP A 224 -23.32 36.23 32.02
CA TRP A 224 -23.72 35.79 30.68
C TRP A 224 -25.23 35.62 30.54
N GLU A 225 -25.94 35.27 31.60
CA GLU A 225 -27.39 35.21 31.62
C GLU A 225 -27.99 36.60 31.35
N GLY A 226 -28.76 36.72 30.28
CA GLY A 226 -29.33 38.01 29.85
C GLY A 226 -28.35 38.94 29.12
N MET A 227 -27.11 38.52 28.83
CA MET A 227 -26.17 39.33 28.05
C MET A 227 -26.65 39.47 26.59
N PRO A 228 -26.52 40.66 25.96
CA PRO A 228 -26.80 40.82 24.53
C PRO A 228 -26.01 39.84 23.64
N CYS A 229 -26.63 39.39 22.56
CA CYS A 229 -26.02 38.41 21.66
C CYS A 229 -24.76 38.94 20.96
N LEU A 230 -23.67 38.15 20.91
CA LEU A 230 -22.42 38.56 20.23
C LEU A 230 -22.56 38.66 18.70
N ARG A 231 -23.64 38.13 18.11
CA ARG A 231 -23.88 38.25 16.68
C ARG A 231 -24.18 39.70 16.30
N PHE A 232 -23.50 40.20 15.27
CA PHE A 232 -23.68 41.56 14.76
C PHE A 232 -25.16 41.87 14.48
N ARG A 233 -25.66 42.97 15.05
CA ARG A 233 -27.05 43.47 14.91
C ARG A 233 -28.16 42.53 15.41
N CYS A 234 -27.85 41.53 16.24
CA CYS A 234 -28.88 40.68 16.82
C CYS A 234 -29.49 41.36 18.07
N PRO A 235 -30.83 41.46 18.19
CA PRO A 235 -31.47 42.08 19.35
C PRO A 235 -31.71 41.11 20.52
N GLY A 236 -31.37 39.83 20.37
CA GLY A 236 -31.61 38.81 21.39
C GLY A 236 -30.57 38.78 22.50
N HIS A 237 -30.88 38.00 23.54
CA HIS A 237 -30.07 37.83 24.74
C HIS A 237 -29.76 36.35 24.98
N TYR A 238 -28.65 36.08 25.66
CA TYR A 238 -28.22 34.74 25.99
C TYR A 238 -28.98 34.18 27.20
N GLN A 239 -29.41 32.92 27.09
CA GLN A 239 -30.02 32.15 28.18
C GLN A 239 -29.22 30.86 28.40
N LEU A 240 -29.10 30.44 29.65
CA LEU A 240 -28.41 29.20 30.01
C LEU A 240 -29.08 28.00 29.32
N ARG A 241 -28.25 27.20 28.66
CA ARG A 241 -28.67 25.96 28.04
C ARG A 241 -28.39 24.80 29.00
N PRO A 242 -29.34 23.87 29.20
CA PRO A 242 -29.09 22.65 29.97
C PRO A 242 -27.90 21.86 29.41
N LYS A 243 -27.04 21.36 30.31
CA LYS A 243 -25.94 20.45 29.94
C LYS A 243 -26.55 19.16 29.37
N LEU A 244 -26.17 18.82 28.14
CA LEU A 244 -26.52 17.54 27.50
C LEU A 244 -25.35 16.58 27.64
N ASP A 245 -25.64 15.28 27.70
CA ASP A 245 -24.60 14.24 27.73
C ASP A 245 -23.91 14.16 26.36
N ASP A 246 -22.76 14.81 26.22
CA ASP A 246 -21.99 14.87 24.97
C ASP A 246 -20.85 13.84 24.95
N TYR A 247 -20.88 12.93 23.98
CA TYR A 247 -19.82 11.94 23.78
C TYR A 247 -18.43 12.59 23.65
N TYR A 248 -18.33 13.67 22.86
CA TYR A 248 -17.06 14.37 22.67
C TYR A 248 -16.63 15.11 23.93
N GLY A 249 -17.60 15.66 24.68
CA GLY A 249 -17.41 16.19 26.02
C GLY A 249 -16.70 15.21 26.95
N ARG A 250 -17.21 13.97 27.04
CA ARG A 250 -16.57 12.90 27.81
C ARG A 250 -15.18 12.54 27.26
N LEU A 251 -15.07 12.31 25.95
CA LEU A 251 -13.82 11.92 25.31
C LEU A 251 -12.68 12.92 25.55
N TYR A 252 -12.96 14.21 25.43
CA TYR A 252 -11.94 15.25 25.62
C TYR A 252 -11.61 15.53 27.09
N SER A 253 -12.57 15.30 28.01
CA SER A 253 -12.35 15.51 29.45
C SER A 253 -11.65 14.34 30.14
N THR A 254 -11.86 13.09 29.70
CA THR A 254 -11.13 11.92 30.22
C THR A 254 -9.75 11.76 29.61
N GLY A 255 -9.52 12.30 28.41
CA GLY A 255 -8.21 12.33 27.77
C GLY A 255 -7.73 10.99 27.19
N GLU A 256 -8.57 9.96 27.17
CA GLU A 256 -8.26 8.65 26.58
C GLU A 256 -8.37 8.68 25.05
N VAL A 257 -7.54 9.52 24.42
CA VAL A 257 -7.43 9.56 22.95
C VAL A 257 -6.36 8.57 22.52
N HIS A 258 -6.78 7.33 22.26
CA HIS A 258 -5.93 6.34 21.63
C HIS A 258 -5.87 6.61 20.12
N ARG A 259 -4.72 7.09 19.64
CA ARG A 259 -4.47 7.13 18.20
C ARG A 259 -4.18 5.72 17.71
N ILE A 260 -4.70 5.40 16.54
CA ILE A 260 -4.42 4.12 15.89
C ILE A 260 -3.09 4.27 15.14
N PHE A 261 -2.11 3.48 15.53
CA PHE A 261 -0.85 3.28 14.83
C PHE A 261 -0.87 1.88 14.24
N ALA A 262 -1.19 1.81 12.96
CA ALA A 262 -1.29 0.54 12.25
C ALA A 262 0.09 0.09 11.71
N GLY A 263 0.47 -1.15 12.00
CA GLY A 263 1.62 -1.84 11.42
C GLY A 263 1.19 -2.89 10.40
N GLU A 264 1.95 -3.04 9.32
CA GLU A 264 1.78 -4.16 8.39
C GLU A 264 2.62 -5.35 8.88
N HIS A 265 2.05 -6.56 8.90
CA HIS A 265 2.80 -7.79 9.15
C HIS A 265 2.56 -8.82 8.05
N THR A 266 3.45 -8.84 7.06
CA THR A 266 3.34 -9.72 5.88
C THR A 266 4.65 -10.38 5.54
N GLY A 267 4.60 -11.50 4.81
CA GLY A 267 5.80 -12.22 4.36
C GLY A 267 6.65 -11.42 3.36
N LEU A 268 6.14 -10.29 2.88
CA LEU A 268 6.85 -9.36 2.00
C LEU A 268 7.85 -8.48 2.75
N LEU A 269 7.65 -8.29 4.05
CA LEU A 269 8.51 -7.46 4.89
C LEU A 269 9.76 -8.23 5.31
N LYS A 270 10.88 -7.51 5.32
CA LYS A 270 12.16 -8.02 5.85
C LYS A 270 12.01 -8.41 7.31
N ARG A 271 12.77 -9.43 7.72
CA ARG A 271 12.73 -9.97 9.07
C ARG A 271 12.94 -8.90 10.14
N GLU A 272 13.92 -8.02 9.96
CA GLU A 272 14.25 -6.98 10.94
C GLU A 272 13.13 -5.95 11.11
N VAL A 273 12.34 -5.71 10.05
CA VAL A 273 11.18 -4.83 10.09
C VAL A 273 10.05 -5.50 10.88
N ARG A 274 9.79 -6.79 10.62
CA ARG A 274 8.77 -7.57 11.33
C ARG A 274 9.06 -7.68 12.83
N GLU A 275 10.26 -8.11 13.20
CA GLU A 275 10.70 -8.18 14.61
C GLU A 275 10.63 -6.82 15.30
N GLY A 276 10.93 -5.73 14.58
CA GLY A 276 10.78 -4.37 15.09
C GLY A 276 9.33 -3.97 15.36
N ILE A 277 8.40 -4.37 14.49
CA ILE A 277 6.95 -4.11 14.65
C ILE A 277 6.39 -4.97 15.80
N GLU A 278 6.73 -6.27 15.82
CA GLU A 278 6.35 -7.20 16.89
C GLU A 278 6.76 -6.64 18.26
N ARG A 279 8.03 -6.25 18.40
CA ARG A 279 8.54 -5.67 19.65
C ARG A 279 7.77 -4.40 20.06
N ARG A 280 7.60 -3.44 19.15
CA ARG A 280 6.88 -2.19 19.47
C ARG A 280 5.41 -2.44 19.83
N PHE A 281 4.79 -3.42 19.18
CA PHE A 281 3.41 -3.83 19.47
C PHE A 281 3.27 -4.46 20.85
N ILE A 282 4.24 -5.30 21.26
CA ILE A 282 4.25 -5.95 22.58
C ILE A 282 4.60 -4.96 23.69
N GLU A 283 5.70 -4.23 23.54
CA GLU A 283 6.28 -3.41 24.61
C GLU A 283 5.51 -2.09 24.81
N GLN A 284 4.86 -1.55 23.76
CA GLN A 284 4.15 -0.26 23.80
C GLN A 284 5.01 0.91 24.37
N ASP A 285 6.33 0.86 24.20
CA ASP A 285 7.29 1.81 24.77
C ASP A 285 7.08 3.29 24.39
N LEU A 286 6.46 3.53 23.23
CA LEU A 286 6.23 4.88 22.70
C LEU A 286 4.72 5.11 22.56
N PRO A 287 4.22 6.35 22.77
CA PRO A 287 2.83 6.69 22.46
C PRO A 287 2.45 6.48 20.99
N ALA A 288 3.44 6.32 20.11
CA ALA A 288 3.28 6.04 18.69
C ALA A 288 3.66 4.61 18.30
N SER A 289 3.85 3.72 19.28
CA SER A 289 3.98 2.28 19.05
C SER A 289 2.73 1.73 18.37
N GLU A 290 2.92 0.74 17.51
CA GLU A 290 1.82 0.10 16.80
C GLU A 290 0.84 -0.53 17.78
N ASN A 291 -0.45 -0.24 17.64
CA ASN A 291 -1.52 -0.81 18.46
C ASN A 291 -2.61 -1.49 17.59
N LEU A 292 -2.35 -1.61 16.29
CA LEU A 292 -3.14 -2.38 15.34
C LEU A 292 -2.18 -3.05 14.36
N LEU A 293 -2.29 -4.35 14.17
CA LEU A 293 -1.53 -5.06 13.15
C LEU A 293 -2.46 -5.55 12.04
N SER A 294 -2.15 -5.19 10.79
CA SER A 294 -2.79 -5.74 9.59
C SER A 294 -1.92 -6.87 9.06
N CYS A 295 -2.41 -8.10 9.17
CA CYS A 295 -1.59 -9.30 9.00
C CYS A 295 -2.09 -10.22 7.89
N THR A 296 -1.16 -10.86 7.19
CA THR A 296 -1.46 -12.04 6.35
C THR A 296 -1.33 -13.31 7.21
N PRO A 297 -1.39 -14.55 6.67
CA PRO A 297 -1.19 -15.79 7.43
C PRO A 297 0.14 -15.91 8.20
N THR A 298 1.03 -14.91 8.12
CA THR A 298 2.28 -14.85 8.90
C THR A 298 2.08 -14.96 10.41
N LEU A 299 0.95 -14.47 10.94
CA LEU A 299 0.62 -14.59 12.38
C LEU A 299 -0.29 -15.79 12.70
N GLU A 300 -0.61 -16.65 11.72
CA GLU A 300 -1.19 -17.97 12.01
C GLU A 300 -0.16 -18.90 12.66
N MET A 301 1.12 -18.72 12.31
CA MET A 301 2.23 -19.44 12.91
C MET A 301 2.43 -19.04 14.38
N GLY A 302 3.02 -19.93 15.18
CA GLY A 302 3.27 -19.81 16.63
C GLY A 302 4.16 -18.63 17.10
N ILE A 303 4.21 -17.52 16.37
CA ILE A 303 4.90 -16.29 16.75
C ILE A 303 4.19 -15.71 17.97
N ASP A 304 4.98 -15.30 18.95
CA ASP A 304 4.50 -14.57 20.12
C ASP A 304 4.37 -13.09 19.77
N ILE A 305 3.15 -12.58 19.86
CA ILE A 305 2.79 -11.18 19.60
C ILE A 305 2.19 -10.54 20.85
N GLY A 306 2.44 -11.13 22.02
CA GLY A 306 1.85 -10.72 23.28
C GLY A 306 0.39 -11.15 23.41
N ASP A 307 -0.33 -10.50 24.32
CA ASP A 307 -1.74 -10.78 24.58
C ASP A 307 -2.64 -9.91 23.70
N LEU A 308 -3.44 -10.56 22.84
CA LEU A 308 -4.44 -9.87 22.03
C LEU A 308 -5.79 -9.91 22.73
N SER A 309 -6.37 -8.73 22.98
CA SER A 309 -7.75 -8.63 23.45
C SER A 309 -8.76 -8.80 22.31
N SER A 310 -8.35 -8.57 21.06
CA SER A 310 -9.25 -8.58 19.90
C SER A 310 -8.57 -9.05 18.61
N VAL A 311 -9.28 -9.89 17.85
CA VAL A 311 -8.88 -10.32 16.50
C VAL A 311 -10.02 -10.01 15.54
N LEU A 312 -9.69 -9.33 14.45
CA LEU A 312 -10.61 -9.02 13.37
C LEU A 312 -10.17 -9.77 12.11
N LEU A 313 -11.05 -10.64 11.61
CA LEU A 313 -10.87 -11.40 10.38
C LEU A 313 -11.64 -10.67 9.27
N CYS A 314 -10.92 -10.10 8.31
CA CYS A 314 -11.52 -9.35 7.20
C CYS A 314 -12.22 -10.21 6.14
N SER A 315 -12.12 -11.54 6.25
CA SER A 315 -12.88 -12.52 5.48
C SER A 315 -13.03 -13.78 6.32
N ILE A 316 -13.95 -14.68 5.94
CA ILE A 316 -13.99 -16.01 6.56
C ILE A 316 -12.69 -16.76 6.18
N PRO A 317 -11.93 -17.31 7.16
CA PRO A 317 -10.73 -18.10 6.86
C PRO A 317 -11.05 -19.33 6.01
N PRO A 318 -10.13 -19.76 5.13
CA PRO A 318 -10.39 -20.81 4.14
C PRO A 318 -10.64 -22.20 4.75
N SER A 319 -10.13 -22.47 5.94
CA SER A 319 -10.40 -23.70 6.68
C SER A 319 -10.66 -23.43 8.17
N GLN A 320 -11.29 -24.41 8.82
CA GLN A 320 -11.54 -24.41 10.27
C GLN A 320 -10.24 -24.34 11.08
N ALA A 321 -9.18 -25.02 10.59
CA ALA A 321 -7.86 -24.97 11.24
C ALA A 321 -7.26 -23.56 11.20
N ASN A 322 -7.36 -22.85 10.05
CA ASN A 322 -6.90 -21.46 9.96
C ASN A 322 -7.73 -20.56 10.89
N TYR A 323 -9.05 -20.77 10.95
CA TYR A 323 -9.92 -20.01 11.84
C TYR A 323 -9.47 -20.15 13.30
N LEU A 324 -9.36 -21.39 13.80
CA LEU A 324 -8.91 -21.66 15.17
C LEU A 324 -7.51 -21.09 15.46
N GLN A 325 -6.56 -21.23 14.53
CA GLN A 325 -5.21 -20.71 14.71
C GLN A 325 -5.15 -19.18 14.78
N ARG A 326 -6.05 -18.48 14.07
CA ARG A 326 -6.15 -17.01 14.08
C ARG A 326 -6.87 -16.51 15.33
N ILE A 327 -8.03 -17.07 15.67
CA ILE A 327 -8.78 -16.63 16.86
C ILE A 327 -8.11 -17.07 18.17
N GLY A 328 -7.38 -18.19 18.18
CA GLY A 328 -6.59 -18.65 19.34
C GLY A 328 -5.36 -17.80 19.65
N ARG A 329 -5.17 -16.68 18.92
CA ARG A 329 -4.19 -15.65 19.24
C ARG A 329 -4.69 -14.68 20.30
N SER A 330 -6.01 -14.53 20.44
CA SER A 330 -6.61 -13.66 21.44
C SER A 330 -6.99 -14.43 22.71
N GLY A 331 -7.09 -13.70 23.82
CA GLY A 331 -7.61 -14.22 25.09
C GLY A 331 -6.67 -15.17 25.81
N ARG A 332 -5.34 -14.97 25.70
CA ARG A 332 -4.34 -15.84 26.36
C ARG A 332 -4.11 -15.49 27.83
N HIS A 333 -4.29 -14.21 28.21
CA HIS A 333 -4.10 -13.77 29.60
C HIS A 333 -5.35 -13.97 30.46
N ASP A 334 -6.49 -13.40 30.05
CA ASP A 334 -7.72 -13.34 30.86
C ASP A 334 -8.79 -14.38 30.46
N GLY A 335 -8.55 -15.14 29.39
CA GLY A 335 -9.53 -16.07 28.80
C GLY A 335 -10.68 -15.40 28.04
N ASN A 336 -10.80 -14.07 28.10
CA ASN A 336 -11.79 -13.30 27.37
C ASN A 336 -11.17 -12.65 26.13
N ALA A 337 -11.85 -12.75 24.98
CA ALA A 337 -11.43 -12.14 23.74
C ALA A 337 -12.63 -11.70 22.89
N PHE A 338 -12.47 -10.60 22.16
CA PHE A 338 -13.40 -10.21 21.12
C PHE A 338 -12.91 -10.68 19.74
N ASN A 339 -13.61 -11.65 19.16
CA ASN A 339 -13.30 -12.18 17.84
C ASN A 339 -14.40 -11.80 16.86
N PHE A 340 -14.03 -11.10 15.80
CA PHE A 340 -14.94 -10.66 14.75
C PHE A 340 -14.53 -11.27 13.42
N ALA A 341 -15.47 -11.85 12.68
CA ALA A 341 -15.24 -12.35 11.34
C ALA A 341 -16.24 -11.73 10.37
N MET A 342 -15.72 -11.05 9.34
CA MET A 342 -16.52 -10.47 8.28
C MET A 342 -16.74 -11.51 7.18
N ALA A 343 -18.00 -11.83 6.88
CA ALA A 343 -18.35 -12.63 5.72
C ALA A 343 -18.50 -11.73 4.50
N GLU A 344 -17.68 -11.95 3.47
CA GLU A 344 -17.84 -11.29 2.19
C GLU A 344 -18.96 -11.96 1.37
N GLY A 345 -19.39 -11.35 0.26
CA GLY A 345 -20.35 -11.94 -0.68
C GLY A 345 -19.81 -13.13 -1.50
N ARG A 346 -18.79 -13.85 -1.00
CA ARG A 346 -18.17 -14.99 -1.67
C ARG A 346 -18.93 -16.28 -1.33
N PRO A 347 -19.04 -17.26 -2.25
CA PRO A 347 -19.77 -18.51 -1.97
C PRO A 347 -19.32 -19.25 -0.71
N HIS A 348 -18.01 -19.31 -0.48
CA HIS A 348 -17.41 -19.90 0.72
C HIS A 348 -17.86 -19.19 2.01
N ASP A 349 -17.81 -17.85 2.02
CA ASP A 349 -18.16 -17.04 3.18
C ASP A 349 -19.66 -17.14 3.47
N LEU A 350 -20.51 -17.14 2.43
CA LEU A 350 -21.95 -17.31 2.54
C LEU A 350 -22.35 -18.67 3.10
N TYR A 351 -21.60 -19.73 2.79
CA TYR A 351 -21.81 -21.07 3.35
C TYR A 351 -21.65 -21.06 4.88
N PHE A 352 -20.51 -20.55 5.38
CA PHE A 352 -20.25 -20.45 6.81
C PHE A 352 -21.03 -19.33 7.50
N PHE A 353 -21.55 -18.35 6.75
CA PHE A 353 -22.51 -17.38 7.28
C PHE A 353 -23.89 -18.02 7.53
N ALA A 354 -24.32 -18.94 6.67
CA ALA A 354 -25.57 -19.67 6.81
C ALA A 354 -25.54 -20.67 7.97
N ASP A 355 -24.40 -21.36 8.18
CA ASP A 355 -24.17 -22.19 9.37
C ASP A 355 -22.79 -21.90 10.02
N PRO A 356 -22.70 -20.89 10.89
CA PRO A 356 -21.45 -20.54 11.58
C PRO A 356 -20.92 -21.65 12.49
N THR A 357 -21.79 -22.56 12.96
CA THR A 357 -21.40 -23.63 13.88
C THR A 357 -20.38 -24.56 13.26
N GLU A 358 -20.46 -24.80 11.96
CA GLU A 358 -19.52 -25.66 11.24
C GLU A 358 -18.10 -25.08 11.27
N MET A 359 -17.94 -23.76 11.04
CA MET A 359 -16.62 -23.11 11.14
C MET A 359 -16.05 -23.18 12.56
N LEU A 360 -16.92 -23.00 13.57
CA LEU A 360 -16.56 -23.00 14.98
C LEU A 360 -16.27 -24.41 15.54
N ALA A 361 -16.78 -25.47 14.91
CA ALA A 361 -16.60 -26.86 15.36
C ALA A 361 -15.13 -27.29 15.37
N GLY A 362 -14.27 -26.65 14.57
CA GLY A 362 -12.83 -26.74 14.74
C GLY A 362 -12.23 -28.10 14.37
N ARG A 363 -12.83 -28.81 13.41
CA ARG A 363 -12.29 -30.08 12.92
C ARG A 363 -10.96 -29.83 12.20
N VAL A 364 -9.89 -30.39 12.76
CA VAL A 364 -8.55 -30.37 12.15
C VAL A 364 -8.23 -31.77 11.63
N ASP A 365 -8.17 -31.91 10.31
CA ASP A 365 -7.74 -33.16 9.68
C ASP A 365 -6.18 -33.18 9.57
N PRO A 366 -5.52 -34.33 9.79
CA PRO A 366 -4.07 -34.42 9.66
C PRO A 366 -3.62 -34.24 8.20
N PRO A 367 -2.42 -33.67 7.95
CA PRO A 367 -1.91 -33.55 6.59
C PRO A 367 -1.49 -34.91 6.03
N GLY A 368 -1.87 -35.21 4.79
CA GLY A 368 -1.36 -36.37 4.06
C GLY A 368 0.07 -36.12 3.57
N VAL A 369 1.01 -37.04 3.81
CA VAL A 369 2.42 -36.92 3.36
C VAL A 369 2.68 -37.95 2.27
N PHE A 370 3.16 -37.48 1.11
CA PHE A 370 3.53 -38.34 -0.01
C PHE A 370 5.05 -38.33 -0.20
N LEU A 371 5.70 -39.47 0.08
CA LEU A 371 7.17 -39.58 0.08
C LEU A 371 7.78 -39.90 -1.30
N ASN A 372 6.95 -40.22 -2.30
CA ASN A 372 7.41 -40.62 -3.63
C ASN A 372 7.51 -39.47 -4.64
N ALA A 373 7.30 -38.22 -4.20
CA ALA A 373 7.28 -37.05 -5.06
C ALA A 373 8.68 -36.72 -5.62
N PRO A 374 8.93 -36.87 -6.94
CA PRO A 374 10.27 -36.77 -7.51
C PRO A 374 10.96 -35.44 -7.24
N ALA A 375 10.28 -34.31 -7.42
CA ALA A 375 10.87 -32.98 -7.20
C ALA A 375 11.20 -32.66 -5.73
N VAL A 376 10.56 -33.35 -4.78
CA VAL A 376 10.91 -33.24 -3.36
C VAL A 376 12.18 -34.03 -3.09
N LEU A 377 12.21 -35.28 -3.58
CA LEU A 377 13.35 -36.17 -3.45
C LEU A 377 14.60 -35.62 -4.13
N GLU A 378 14.48 -35.01 -5.33
CA GLU A 378 15.60 -34.36 -6.05
C GLU A 378 16.26 -33.26 -5.20
N ARG A 379 15.47 -32.39 -4.57
CA ARG A 379 15.99 -31.31 -3.70
C ARG A 379 16.63 -31.86 -2.43
N GLN A 380 16.00 -32.87 -1.82
CA GLN A 380 16.55 -33.55 -0.65
C GLN A 380 17.86 -34.26 -1.00
N LEU A 381 17.99 -34.81 -2.21
CA LEU A 381 19.21 -35.41 -2.72
C LEU A 381 20.31 -34.36 -2.93
N VAL A 382 19.99 -33.16 -3.45
CA VAL A 382 20.96 -32.04 -3.51
C VAL A 382 21.46 -31.68 -2.11
N GLY A 383 20.56 -31.55 -1.13
CA GLY A 383 20.92 -31.30 0.27
C GLY A 383 21.80 -32.39 0.85
N PHE A 384 21.44 -33.66 0.61
CA PHE A 384 22.24 -34.82 1.01
C PHE A 384 23.63 -34.82 0.39
N CYS A 385 23.76 -34.43 -0.88
CA CYS A 385 25.07 -34.26 -1.54
C CYS A 385 25.91 -33.17 -0.88
N PHE A 386 25.31 -32.06 -0.43
CA PHE A 386 26.02 -31.04 0.37
C PHE A 386 26.48 -31.62 1.71
N ASP A 387 25.61 -32.32 2.45
CA ASP A 387 25.94 -32.90 3.75
C ASP A 387 27.11 -33.90 3.64
N ARG A 388 27.06 -34.80 2.66
CA ARG A 388 28.14 -35.78 2.41
C ARG A 388 29.44 -35.13 1.95
N TRP A 389 29.34 -34.05 1.18
CA TRP A 389 30.53 -33.30 0.78
C TRP A 389 31.16 -32.60 1.99
N ILE A 390 30.36 -31.99 2.86
CA ILE A 390 30.84 -31.38 4.11
C ILE A 390 31.46 -32.44 5.03
N GLU A 391 30.81 -33.60 5.18
CA GLU A 391 31.29 -34.75 5.96
C GLU A 391 32.66 -35.27 5.46
N SER A 392 32.97 -35.11 4.17
CA SER A 392 34.26 -35.50 3.58
C SER A 392 35.45 -34.65 4.06
N GLY A 393 35.19 -33.58 4.81
CA GLY A 393 36.22 -32.76 5.47
C GLY A 393 36.71 -31.56 4.66
N ILE A 394 35.83 -30.95 3.86
CA ILE A 394 36.17 -29.75 3.08
C ILE A 394 36.56 -28.58 3.97
N GLY A 395 37.41 -27.69 3.47
CA GLY A 395 37.76 -26.43 4.11
C GLY A 395 36.59 -25.45 4.11
N VAL A 396 36.57 -24.54 5.09
CA VAL A 396 35.51 -23.51 5.23
C VAL A 396 35.41 -22.59 4.01
N ASP A 397 36.52 -22.39 3.29
CA ASP A 397 36.57 -21.56 2.08
C ASP A 397 36.16 -22.29 0.80
N ASP A 398 36.04 -23.63 0.84
CA ASP A 398 35.66 -24.45 -0.33
C ASP A 398 34.20 -24.22 -0.72
N LEU A 399 33.35 -23.82 0.22
CA LEU A 399 31.99 -23.35 -0.02
C LEU A 399 31.86 -21.85 0.30
N PRO A 400 31.97 -20.95 -0.70
CA PRO A 400 31.93 -19.53 -0.46
C PRO A 400 30.59 -19.08 0.12
N ARG A 401 30.60 -18.31 1.22
CA ARG A 401 29.37 -17.74 1.83
C ARG A 401 28.61 -16.79 0.90
N LYS A 402 29.30 -16.13 -0.04
CA LYS A 402 28.72 -15.10 -0.91
C LYS A 402 28.77 -15.52 -2.37
N ILE A 403 27.65 -15.30 -3.07
CA ILE A 403 27.51 -15.63 -4.48
C ILE A 403 28.50 -14.86 -5.37
N SER A 404 28.97 -13.70 -4.92
CA SER A 404 29.99 -12.91 -5.61
C SER A 404 31.28 -13.67 -5.92
N ARG A 405 31.73 -14.53 -4.99
CA ARG A 405 32.91 -15.39 -5.20
C ARG A 405 32.58 -16.53 -6.16
N VAL A 406 31.41 -17.16 -6.00
CA VAL A 406 30.93 -18.24 -6.89
C VAL A 406 30.85 -17.75 -8.35
N LEU A 407 30.24 -16.60 -8.59
CA LEU A 407 30.14 -16.00 -9.92
C LEU A 407 31.49 -15.57 -10.51
N ALA A 408 32.50 -15.33 -9.67
CA ALA A 408 33.86 -15.05 -10.14
C ALA A 408 34.55 -16.34 -10.62
N ASN A 409 34.33 -17.45 -9.90
CA ASN A 409 34.90 -18.76 -10.22
C ASN A 409 34.39 -19.29 -11.56
N LEU A 410 33.10 -19.13 -11.88
CA LEU A 410 32.51 -19.57 -13.16
C LEU A 410 33.16 -18.96 -14.41
N SER A 411 33.75 -17.78 -14.28
CA SER A 411 34.37 -17.06 -15.41
C SER A 411 35.86 -17.38 -15.57
N ARG A 412 36.43 -18.21 -14.69
CA ARG A 412 37.86 -18.52 -14.62
C ARG A 412 38.12 -19.91 -15.21
N GLN A 413 39.13 -20.00 -16.08
CA GLN A 413 39.56 -21.28 -16.67
C GLN A 413 40.37 -22.14 -15.69
N ASP A 414 40.88 -21.55 -14.60
CA ASP A 414 41.73 -22.18 -13.58
C ASP A 414 40.97 -22.52 -12.28
N ALA A 415 39.65 -22.66 -12.33
CA ALA A 415 38.77 -22.75 -11.15
C ALA A 415 38.24 -24.17 -10.86
N GLU A 416 38.89 -25.23 -11.35
CA GLU A 416 38.39 -26.60 -11.16
C GLU A 416 38.34 -27.03 -9.68
N ASP A 417 39.24 -26.51 -8.85
CA ASP A 417 39.29 -26.77 -7.40
C ASP A 417 38.38 -25.85 -6.58
N LEU A 418 37.63 -24.97 -7.23
CA LEU A 418 36.75 -23.99 -6.58
C LEU A 418 35.28 -24.32 -6.84
N PHE A 419 34.41 -23.92 -5.90
CA PHE A 419 32.97 -24.09 -6.05
C PHE A 419 32.41 -23.29 -7.25
N PRO A 420 31.50 -23.86 -8.06
CA PRO A 420 30.81 -25.16 -7.87
C PRO A 420 31.51 -26.40 -8.48
N HIS A 421 32.66 -26.23 -9.15
CA HIS A 421 33.31 -27.31 -9.91
C HIS A 421 33.86 -28.43 -9.02
N ASN A 422 34.49 -28.09 -7.91
CA ASN A 422 34.98 -29.06 -6.93
C ASN A 422 33.85 -29.93 -6.34
N TRP A 423 32.67 -29.34 -6.13
CA TRP A 423 31.48 -30.03 -5.64
C TRP A 423 30.91 -30.99 -6.70
N PHE A 424 30.83 -30.57 -7.98
CA PHE A 424 30.44 -31.48 -9.06
C PHE A 424 31.43 -32.65 -9.19
N ARG A 425 32.74 -32.39 -9.08
CA ARG A 425 33.77 -33.45 -9.10
C ARG A 425 33.56 -34.46 -7.96
N PHE A 426 33.20 -33.99 -6.77
CA PHE A 426 32.86 -34.86 -5.64
C PHE A 426 31.62 -35.72 -5.93
N ILE A 427 30.56 -35.10 -6.47
CA ILE A 427 29.32 -35.82 -6.85
C ILE A 427 29.62 -36.88 -7.89
N ASP A 428 30.36 -36.54 -8.95
CA ASP A 428 30.69 -37.46 -10.03
C ASP A 428 31.54 -38.64 -9.54
N SER A 429 32.48 -38.39 -8.63
CA SER A 429 33.34 -39.43 -8.05
C SER A 429 32.60 -40.38 -7.09
N ASN A 430 31.50 -39.93 -6.49
CA ASN A 430 30.76 -40.68 -5.46
C ASN A 430 29.32 -41.03 -5.85
N ARG A 431 28.95 -40.85 -7.12
CA ARG A 431 27.56 -40.86 -7.60
C ARG A 431 26.75 -42.08 -7.17
N THR A 432 27.27 -43.28 -7.42
CA THR A 432 26.60 -44.55 -7.08
C THR A 432 26.37 -44.66 -5.58
N LYS A 433 27.40 -44.36 -4.77
CA LYS A 433 27.33 -44.42 -3.32
C LYS A 433 26.34 -43.40 -2.75
N LEU A 434 26.34 -42.17 -3.26
CA LEU A 434 25.41 -41.12 -2.82
C LEU A 434 23.95 -41.51 -3.09
N LEU A 435 23.67 -42.10 -4.25
CA LEU A 435 22.34 -42.60 -4.60
C LEU A 435 21.91 -43.77 -3.71
N GLU A 436 22.77 -44.78 -3.54
CA GLU A 436 22.48 -45.95 -2.68
C GLU A 436 22.24 -45.53 -1.22
N ASP A 437 23.12 -44.69 -0.66
CA ASP A 437 22.99 -44.20 0.71
C ASP A 437 21.70 -43.38 0.88
N PHE A 438 21.34 -42.55 -0.10
CA PHE A 438 20.10 -41.78 -0.06
C PHE A 438 18.85 -42.66 -0.19
N GLU A 439 18.83 -43.61 -1.13
CA GLU A 439 17.73 -44.57 -1.30
C GLU A 439 17.52 -45.40 -0.02
N SER A 440 18.59 -45.73 0.70
CA SER A 440 18.54 -46.50 1.96
C SER A 440 17.77 -45.79 3.09
N LEU A 441 17.66 -44.46 3.05
CA LEU A 441 16.90 -43.68 4.04
C LEU A 441 15.39 -43.93 3.95
N PHE A 442 14.89 -44.48 2.83
CA PHE A 442 13.47 -44.62 2.53
C PHE A 442 13.02 -46.10 2.45
N VAL A 443 13.53 -46.94 3.37
CA VAL A 443 13.30 -48.40 3.42
C VAL A 443 11.90 -48.81 2.94
N ASN A 444 11.86 -49.52 1.79
CA ASN A 444 10.65 -50.06 1.12
C ASN A 444 9.52 -49.05 0.80
N THR A 445 9.81 -47.75 0.82
CA THR A 445 8.80 -46.70 0.58
C THR A 445 8.88 -46.15 -0.84
N LEU A 446 10.09 -46.12 -1.43
CA LEU A 446 10.29 -45.59 -2.78
C LEU A 446 9.84 -46.56 -3.88
N THR A 447 9.05 -46.05 -4.83
CA THR A 447 8.69 -46.77 -6.06
C THR A 447 9.86 -46.84 -7.02
N GLU A 448 9.85 -47.82 -7.93
CA GLU A 448 10.87 -47.93 -8.99
C GLU A 448 10.87 -46.71 -9.93
N ALA A 449 9.72 -46.07 -10.16
CA ALA A 449 9.63 -44.83 -10.92
C ALA A 449 10.39 -43.69 -10.22
N SER A 450 10.21 -43.52 -8.90
CA SER A 450 10.92 -42.50 -8.12
C SER A 450 12.44 -42.73 -8.13
N LYS A 451 12.90 -43.99 -8.00
CA LYS A 451 14.33 -44.34 -8.11
C LYS A 451 14.90 -44.03 -9.49
N ALA A 452 14.17 -44.37 -10.55
CA ALA A 452 14.58 -44.06 -11.93
C ALA A 452 14.70 -42.54 -12.16
N SER A 453 13.79 -41.75 -11.59
CA SER A 453 13.86 -40.28 -11.64
C SER A 453 15.11 -39.74 -10.94
N LEU A 454 15.44 -40.24 -9.74
CA LEU A 454 16.63 -39.81 -8.99
C LEU A 454 17.92 -40.18 -9.72
N ARG A 455 17.98 -41.37 -10.33
CA ARG A 455 19.11 -41.77 -11.18
C ARG A 455 19.26 -40.84 -12.37
N ARG A 456 18.18 -40.58 -13.12
CA ARG A 456 18.22 -39.63 -14.24
C ARG A 456 18.68 -38.23 -13.80
N PHE A 457 18.21 -37.75 -12.66
CA PHE A 457 18.59 -36.46 -12.11
C PHE A 457 20.10 -36.36 -11.81
N MET A 458 20.70 -37.43 -11.26
CA MET A 458 22.14 -37.47 -10.94
C MET A 458 23.04 -37.87 -12.12
N GLU A 459 22.55 -38.73 -13.02
CA GLU A 459 23.32 -39.33 -14.11
C GLU A 459 23.20 -38.59 -15.44
N GLY A 460 22.21 -37.72 -15.59
CA GLY A 460 22.00 -36.95 -16.81
C GLY A 460 23.25 -36.17 -17.22
N GLU A 461 23.60 -36.24 -18.50
CA GLU A 461 24.70 -35.46 -19.08
C GLU A 461 24.41 -33.95 -18.95
N GLY A 462 25.44 -33.11 -19.08
CA GLY A 462 25.32 -31.65 -18.97
C GLY A 462 24.40 -30.96 -20.00
N THR A 463 23.74 -31.73 -20.87
CA THR A 463 22.74 -31.29 -21.86
C THR A 463 21.32 -31.73 -21.50
N ASP A 464 21.11 -32.63 -20.52
CA ASP A 464 19.78 -32.98 -20.02
C ASP A 464 19.31 -31.87 -19.07
N GLU A 465 18.27 -31.14 -19.47
CA GLU A 465 17.66 -30.06 -18.69
C GLU A 465 17.18 -30.53 -17.31
N ALA A 466 16.94 -31.83 -17.16
CA ALA A 466 16.54 -32.43 -15.91
C ALA A 466 17.70 -32.67 -14.93
N SER A 467 18.96 -32.67 -15.36
CA SER A 467 20.11 -33.07 -14.51
C SER A 467 20.47 -32.03 -13.44
N LEU A 468 21.02 -32.52 -12.32
CA LEU A 468 21.52 -31.67 -11.22
C LEU A 468 22.55 -30.66 -11.72
N GLY A 469 23.52 -31.13 -12.51
CA GLY A 469 24.61 -30.29 -13.03
C GLY A 469 24.08 -29.16 -13.93
N TYR A 470 23.17 -29.50 -14.86
CA TYR A 470 22.55 -28.50 -15.74
C TYR A 470 21.76 -27.46 -14.94
N ARG A 471 20.87 -27.87 -14.03
CA ARG A 471 20.01 -26.93 -13.28
C ARG A 471 20.84 -25.93 -12.48
N VAL A 472 21.86 -26.41 -11.76
CA VAL A 472 22.74 -25.54 -10.96
C VAL A 472 23.52 -24.57 -11.84
N LEU A 473 24.14 -25.07 -12.93
CA LEU A 473 24.92 -24.23 -13.85
C LEU A 473 24.04 -23.22 -14.59
N ASN A 474 22.84 -23.62 -15.02
CA ASN A 474 21.89 -22.74 -15.71
C ASN A 474 21.44 -21.59 -14.80
N SER A 475 21.04 -21.87 -13.56
CA SER A 475 20.68 -20.82 -12.58
C SER A 475 21.86 -19.87 -12.30
N LEU A 476 23.07 -20.41 -12.11
CA LEU A 476 24.27 -19.60 -11.87
C LEU A 476 24.64 -18.73 -13.08
N ASN A 477 24.57 -19.27 -14.29
CA ASN A 477 24.83 -18.54 -15.53
C ASN A 477 23.77 -17.46 -15.77
N GLY A 478 22.50 -17.73 -15.49
CA GLY A 478 21.44 -16.72 -15.55
C GLY A 478 21.72 -15.53 -14.63
N LEU A 479 22.16 -15.78 -13.39
CA LEU A 479 22.55 -14.72 -12.45
C LEU A 479 23.80 -13.95 -12.92
N LEU A 480 24.76 -14.65 -13.54
CA LEU A 480 25.95 -14.05 -14.14
C LEU A 480 25.59 -13.08 -15.27
N GLU A 481 24.67 -13.49 -16.15
CA GLU A 481 24.16 -12.71 -17.27
C GLU A 481 23.38 -11.48 -16.79
N GLU A 482 22.50 -11.62 -15.79
CA GLU A 482 21.79 -10.49 -15.18
C GLU A 482 22.77 -9.42 -14.70
N ARG A 483 23.75 -9.83 -13.87
CA ARG A 483 24.77 -8.93 -13.34
C ARG A 483 25.54 -8.23 -14.46
N ASN A 484 25.89 -8.97 -15.52
CA ASN A 484 26.62 -8.44 -16.66
C ASN A 484 25.77 -7.43 -17.46
N SER A 485 24.47 -7.67 -17.65
CA SER A 485 23.55 -6.72 -18.29
C SER A 485 23.45 -5.42 -17.49
N LEU A 486 23.23 -5.51 -16.18
CA LEU A 486 23.16 -4.35 -15.29
C LEU A 486 24.45 -3.52 -15.33
N ARG A 487 25.62 -4.17 -15.33
CA ARG A 487 26.92 -3.48 -15.47
C ARG A 487 27.07 -2.79 -16.82
N LYS A 488 26.61 -3.39 -17.92
CA LYS A 488 26.62 -2.76 -19.25
C LYS A 488 25.78 -1.48 -19.25
N ARG A 489 24.59 -1.51 -18.63
CA ARG A 489 23.71 -0.33 -18.50
C ARG A 489 24.32 0.77 -17.63
N VAL A 490 24.93 0.43 -16.50
CA VAL A 490 25.66 1.42 -15.67
C VAL A 490 26.78 2.09 -16.46
N LYS A 491 27.52 1.34 -17.28
CA LYS A 491 28.55 1.90 -18.18
C LYS A 491 27.93 2.85 -19.22
N GLN A 492 26.80 2.48 -19.82
CA GLN A 492 26.09 3.33 -20.78
C GLN A 492 25.61 4.63 -20.14
N ILE A 493 24.95 4.57 -18.98
CA ILE A 493 24.52 5.76 -18.22
C ILE A 493 25.71 6.65 -17.89
N THR A 494 26.81 6.06 -17.44
CA THR A 494 28.01 6.82 -17.07
C THR A 494 28.60 7.57 -18.28
N ARG A 495 28.58 6.96 -19.47
CA ARG A 495 28.98 7.63 -20.72
C ARG A 495 28.05 8.79 -21.06
N THR A 496 26.73 8.57 -21.03
CA THR A 496 25.73 9.62 -21.31
C THR A 496 25.80 10.77 -20.31
N LEU A 497 25.99 10.48 -19.01
CA LEU A 497 26.19 11.48 -17.97
C LEU A 497 27.41 12.34 -18.24
N LYS A 498 28.53 11.74 -18.64
CA LYS A 498 29.75 12.48 -18.99
C LYS A 498 29.47 13.47 -20.13
N THR A 499 28.87 12.98 -21.23
CA THR A 499 28.52 13.82 -22.39
C THR A 499 27.56 14.96 -22.03
N LYS A 500 26.52 14.70 -21.23
CA LYS A 500 25.55 15.74 -20.83
C LYS A 500 26.11 16.75 -19.83
N LYS A 501 26.99 16.34 -18.91
CA LYS A 501 27.65 17.25 -17.95
C LYS A 501 28.64 18.21 -18.63
N GLU A 502 29.28 17.76 -19.71
CA GLU A 502 30.25 18.50 -20.51
C GLU A 502 29.61 19.43 -21.57
N ALA A 503 28.29 19.35 -21.79
CA ALA A 503 27.58 20.23 -22.73
C ALA A 503 27.57 21.70 -22.27
N ARG A 504 27.88 22.62 -23.19
CA ARG A 504 28.06 24.08 -22.92
C ARG A 504 26.79 24.82 -22.50
N THR A 505 25.60 24.31 -22.86
CA THR A 505 24.31 24.94 -22.53
C THR A 505 23.49 23.97 -21.69
N LYS A 506 23.30 24.30 -20.40
CA LYS A 506 22.46 23.53 -19.47
C LYS A 506 21.11 24.22 -19.36
N ASP A 507 20.17 23.82 -20.19
CA ASP A 507 18.77 24.19 -20.00
C ASP A 507 18.19 23.42 -18.80
N LYS A 508 17.05 23.89 -18.27
CA LYS A 508 16.37 23.25 -17.14
C LYS A 508 16.01 21.79 -17.42
N ASN A 509 15.87 21.39 -18.69
CA ASN A 509 15.58 20.02 -19.07
C ASN A 509 16.83 19.12 -18.96
N THR A 510 17.98 19.56 -19.48
CA THR A 510 19.25 18.81 -19.36
C THR A 510 19.64 18.62 -17.89
N GLU A 511 19.40 19.60 -17.02
CA GLU A 511 19.66 19.43 -15.57
C GLU A 511 18.76 18.37 -14.92
N ARG A 512 17.49 18.28 -15.33
CA ARG A 512 16.56 17.23 -14.87
C ARG A 512 17.00 15.85 -15.35
N GLU A 513 17.36 15.73 -16.63
CA GLU A 513 17.83 14.47 -17.21
C GLU A 513 19.13 13.97 -16.56
N ILE A 514 20.08 14.86 -16.25
CA ILE A 514 21.29 14.50 -15.49
C ILE A 514 20.90 13.95 -14.12
N ALA A 515 20.01 14.64 -13.42
CA ALA A 515 19.51 14.23 -12.12
C ALA A 515 18.85 12.84 -12.14
N ASP A 516 18.05 12.57 -13.17
CA ASP A 516 17.36 11.29 -13.31
C ASP A 516 18.34 10.16 -13.74
N LEU A 517 19.32 10.44 -14.62
CA LEU A 517 20.38 9.49 -14.97
C LEU A 517 21.28 9.14 -13.76
N GLU A 518 21.60 10.11 -12.89
CA GLU A 518 22.31 9.85 -11.63
C GLU A 518 21.50 8.95 -10.70
N ARG A 519 20.18 9.16 -10.62
CA ARG A 519 19.25 8.30 -9.86
C ARG A 519 19.25 6.88 -10.41
N ASP A 520 19.12 6.72 -11.73
CA ASP A 520 19.13 5.41 -12.39
C ASP A 520 20.46 4.68 -12.15
N LYS A 521 21.60 5.39 -12.25
CA LYS A 521 22.93 4.83 -11.96
C LYS A 521 23.03 4.34 -10.52
N ALA A 522 22.60 5.15 -9.55
CA ALA A 522 22.65 4.79 -8.14
C ALA A 522 21.76 3.57 -7.84
N SER A 523 20.56 3.52 -8.43
CA SER A 523 19.64 2.39 -8.33
C SER A 523 20.25 1.09 -8.87
N LEU A 524 20.75 1.09 -10.11
CA LEU A 524 21.38 -0.09 -10.72
C LEU A 524 22.59 -0.59 -9.92
N ASN A 525 23.41 0.31 -9.39
CA ASN A 525 24.52 -0.06 -8.51
C ASN A 525 24.04 -0.63 -7.17
N GLY A 526 22.90 -0.17 -6.64
CA GLY A 526 22.23 -0.78 -5.49
C GLY A 526 21.84 -2.22 -5.76
N ILE A 527 21.23 -2.48 -6.92
CA ILE A 527 20.83 -3.83 -7.36
C ILE A 527 22.05 -4.75 -7.50
N ILE A 528 23.10 -4.30 -8.20
CA ILE A 528 24.34 -5.07 -8.36
C ILE A 528 24.93 -5.42 -6.99
N ARG A 529 24.94 -4.48 -6.03
CA ARG A 529 25.41 -4.76 -4.68
C ARG A 529 24.57 -5.82 -3.98
N SER A 530 23.24 -5.75 -4.09
CA SER A 530 22.31 -6.73 -3.52
C SER A 530 22.58 -8.15 -4.04
N ILE A 531 22.71 -8.30 -5.36
CA ILE A 531 23.06 -9.58 -6.00
C ILE A 531 24.37 -10.10 -5.43
N MET A 532 25.40 -9.25 -5.36
CA MET A 532 26.75 -9.65 -4.94
C MET A 532 26.86 -9.96 -3.44
N SER A 533 25.97 -9.42 -2.60
CA SER A 533 25.94 -9.65 -1.15
C SER A 533 25.02 -10.79 -0.73
N ARG A 534 24.30 -11.42 -1.68
CA ARG A 534 23.44 -12.58 -1.42
C ARG A 534 24.25 -13.77 -0.90
N ASP A 535 23.67 -14.47 0.07
CA ASP A 535 24.24 -15.70 0.60
C ASP A 535 24.12 -16.84 -0.42
N THR A 536 25.12 -17.70 -0.52
CA THR A 536 25.13 -18.81 -1.46
C THR A 536 24.04 -19.83 -1.14
N PHE A 537 23.81 -20.15 0.14
CA PHE A 537 22.72 -21.07 0.50
C PHE A 537 21.35 -20.49 0.15
N ASN A 538 21.14 -19.21 0.47
CA ASN A 538 19.89 -18.52 0.11
C ASN A 538 19.66 -18.55 -1.41
N PHE A 539 20.71 -18.40 -2.21
CA PHE A 539 20.58 -18.54 -3.67
C PHE A 539 20.08 -19.94 -4.06
N PHE A 540 20.69 -21.01 -3.56
CA PHE A 540 20.27 -22.38 -3.88
C PHE A 540 18.85 -22.70 -3.38
N THR A 541 18.45 -22.18 -2.22
CA THR A 541 17.07 -22.33 -1.74
C THR A 541 16.09 -21.55 -2.61
N ASP A 542 16.42 -20.32 -2.99
CA ASP A 542 15.50 -19.45 -3.74
C ASP A 542 15.33 -19.90 -5.21
N GLU A 543 16.35 -20.52 -5.80
CA GLU A 543 16.29 -21.17 -7.11
C GLU A 543 15.61 -22.55 -7.07
N GLY A 544 15.19 -23.01 -5.89
CA GLY A 544 14.52 -24.31 -5.72
C GLY A 544 15.44 -25.52 -5.90
N LEU A 545 16.76 -25.32 -5.77
CA LEU A 545 17.77 -26.39 -5.82
C LEU A 545 17.90 -27.09 -4.46
N LEU A 546 17.73 -26.35 -3.36
CA LEU A 546 17.71 -26.88 -1.99
C LEU A 546 16.30 -26.90 -1.39
N PRO A 547 16.04 -27.77 -0.39
CA PRO A 547 14.79 -27.75 0.36
C PRO A 547 14.60 -26.42 1.11
N ASN A 548 13.37 -25.92 1.15
CA ASN A 548 12.98 -24.73 1.91
C ASN A 548 11.58 -24.98 2.55
N TYR A 549 11.30 -24.29 3.66
CA TYR A 549 10.03 -24.39 4.40
C TYR A 549 8.81 -23.99 3.55
N ALA A 550 9.02 -23.06 2.61
CA ALA A 550 8.13 -22.83 1.49
C ALA A 550 8.83 -23.33 0.23
N PHE A 551 8.24 -24.28 -0.49
CA PHE A 551 8.78 -24.64 -1.79
C PHE A 551 8.76 -23.38 -2.69
N PRO A 552 9.90 -22.97 -3.26
CA PRO A 552 9.93 -21.78 -4.11
C PRO A 552 9.44 -22.16 -5.50
N GLU A 553 8.31 -21.58 -5.93
CA GLU A 553 8.21 -21.19 -7.33
C GLU A 553 9.24 -20.09 -7.58
N SER A 554 9.84 -20.04 -8.78
CA SER A 554 10.55 -18.86 -9.25
C SER A 554 9.57 -17.68 -9.27
N GLY A 555 9.52 -16.93 -8.17
CA GLY A 555 8.62 -15.80 -8.01
C GLY A 555 8.99 -14.65 -8.94
N VAL A 556 8.04 -13.75 -9.15
CA VAL A 556 8.31 -12.49 -9.85
C VAL A 556 8.79 -11.46 -8.84
N ILE A 557 9.90 -10.79 -9.17
CA ILE A 557 10.52 -9.78 -8.32
C ILE A 557 10.03 -8.38 -8.73
N LEU A 558 9.45 -7.64 -7.79
CA LEU A 558 9.18 -6.21 -7.89
C LEU A 558 10.31 -5.42 -7.25
N ARG A 559 10.96 -4.54 -8.03
CA ARG A 559 11.90 -3.53 -7.52
C ARG A 559 11.20 -2.17 -7.43
N SER A 560 10.92 -1.73 -6.21
CA SER A 560 10.30 -0.44 -5.92
C SER A 560 11.36 0.61 -5.57
N ILE A 561 11.56 1.58 -6.45
CA ILE A 561 12.53 2.67 -6.34
C ILE A 561 11.80 3.92 -5.84
N ILE A 562 12.05 4.28 -4.58
CA ILE A 562 11.46 5.45 -3.93
C ILE A 562 12.50 6.55 -3.81
N TYR A 563 12.20 7.75 -4.31
CA TYR A 563 13.13 8.88 -4.26
C TYR A 563 12.55 10.12 -3.58
N ARG A 564 13.40 10.89 -2.91
CA ARG A 564 13.06 12.16 -2.24
C ARG A 564 14.15 13.20 -2.51
N ASN A 565 13.75 14.47 -2.70
CA ASN A 565 14.70 15.58 -2.80
C ASN A 565 15.42 15.81 -1.47
N LYS A 566 16.76 15.84 -1.48
CA LYS A 566 17.56 16.28 -0.33
C LYS A 566 17.46 17.80 -0.18
N LYS A 567 17.47 18.28 1.08
CA LYS A 567 17.51 19.74 1.38
C LYS A 567 18.83 20.37 0.93
N THR A 568 19.94 19.66 1.13
CA THR A 568 21.28 20.03 0.67
C THR A 568 21.83 18.90 -0.21
N PRO A 569 22.19 19.19 -1.48
CA PRO A 569 22.88 18.21 -2.33
C PRO A 569 24.24 17.85 -1.72
N ASP A 570 24.61 16.57 -1.75
CA ASP A 570 25.93 16.06 -1.36
C ASP A 570 26.66 15.46 -2.58
N GLU A 571 27.87 14.92 -2.39
CA GLU A 571 28.64 14.24 -3.44
C GLU A 571 27.88 13.03 -4.06
N HIS A 572 26.85 12.53 -3.38
CA HIS A 572 25.99 11.44 -3.84
C HIS A 572 24.72 11.91 -4.56
N GLY A 573 24.57 13.22 -4.80
CA GLY A 573 23.54 13.81 -5.66
C GLY A 573 22.40 14.50 -4.90
N LYS A 574 21.43 15.02 -5.67
CA LYS A 574 20.31 15.83 -5.16
C LYS A 574 19.18 15.01 -4.51
N TYR A 575 19.20 13.69 -4.63
CA TYR A 575 18.10 12.81 -4.21
C TYR A 575 18.58 11.75 -3.21
N ASP A 576 17.75 11.46 -2.20
CA ASP A 576 17.83 10.24 -1.40
C ASP A 576 16.99 9.17 -2.11
N THR A 577 17.61 8.05 -2.49
CA THR A 577 16.96 6.96 -3.22
C THR A 577 17.04 5.68 -2.40
N ARG A 578 15.88 5.06 -2.17
CA ARG A 578 15.74 3.78 -1.47
C ARG A 578 15.15 2.75 -2.41
N VAL A 579 15.73 1.57 -2.43
CA VAL A 579 15.25 0.45 -3.24
C VAL A 579 14.69 -0.60 -2.31
N PHE A 580 13.44 -0.99 -2.57
CA PHE A 580 12.74 -2.06 -1.90
C PHE A 580 12.54 -3.20 -2.91
N GLU A 581 12.66 -4.43 -2.44
CA GLU A 581 12.52 -5.63 -3.27
C GLU A 581 11.44 -6.51 -2.65
N TYR A 582 10.44 -6.86 -3.45
CA TYR A 582 9.32 -7.70 -3.03
C TYR A 582 9.20 -8.87 -4.01
N GLN A 583 8.98 -10.09 -3.49
CA GLN A 583 8.80 -11.28 -4.32
C GLN A 583 7.35 -11.76 -4.21
N ARG A 584 6.75 -12.13 -5.34
CA ARG A 584 5.39 -12.72 -5.40
C ARG A 584 5.41 -14.03 -6.16
N PRO A 585 4.60 -15.04 -5.76
CA PRO A 585 4.43 -16.27 -6.55
C PRO A 585 4.01 -15.94 -7.98
N ALA A 586 4.47 -16.72 -8.96
CA ALA A 586 4.24 -16.41 -10.37
C ALA A 586 2.75 -16.38 -10.71
N ALA A 587 1.96 -17.29 -10.12
CA ALA A 587 0.50 -17.35 -10.27
C ALA A 587 -0.19 -16.02 -9.93
N THR A 588 0.19 -15.36 -8.83
CA THR A 588 -0.42 -14.09 -8.44
C THR A 588 0.23 -12.90 -9.13
N ALA A 589 1.54 -12.97 -9.38
CA ALA A 589 2.33 -11.88 -9.90
C ALA A 589 1.95 -11.48 -11.32
N ILE A 590 1.58 -12.43 -12.18
CA ILE A 590 1.12 -12.12 -13.56
C ILE A 590 -0.12 -11.21 -13.58
N TYR A 591 -0.79 -11.00 -12.44
CA TYR A 591 -1.91 -10.09 -12.27
C TYR A 591 -1.57 -8.88 -11.41
N GLU A 592 -1.05 -9.10 -10.19
CA GLU A 592 -0.77 -8.00 -9.25
C GLU A 592 0.39 -7.11 -9.70
N LEU A 593 1.37 -7.71 -10.39
CA LEU A 593 2.55 -7.04 -10.92
C LEU A 593 2.42 -6.76 -12.43
N ALA A 594 1.20 -6.84 -12.97
CA ALA A 594 0.93 -6.53 -14.36
C ALA A 594 1.24 -5.03 -14.67
N PRO A 595 1.62 -4.70 -15.90
CA PRO A 595 1.86 -3.33 -16.35
C PRO A 595 0.72 -2.38 -15.98
N SER A 596 1.07 -1.18 -15.49
CA SER A 596 0.12 -0.15 -15.03
C SER A 596 -0.77 -0.56 -13.86
N ASN A 597 -0.51 -1.69 -13.20
CA ASN A 597 -1.19 -2.04 -11.96
C ASN A 597 -0.55 -1.35 -10.75
N SER A 598 -1.32 -1.16 -9.68
CA SER A 598 -0.84 -0.61 -8.42
C SER A 598 -0.61 -1.73 -7.41
N PHE A 599 0.60 -1.79 -6.85
CA PHE A 599 1.01 -2.71 -5.81
C PHE A 599 1.14 -1.98 -4.46
N TYR A 600 0.69 -2.63 -3.40
CA TYR A 600 0.67 -2.07 -2.05
C TYR A 600 1.54 -2.91 -1.12
N ALA A 601 2.56 -2.29 -0.51
CA ALA A 601 3.43 -2.92 0.48
C ALA A 601 4.20 -1.88 1.31
N ASP A 602 4.48 -2.19 2.57
CA ASP A 602 5.22 -1.35 3.53
C ASP A 602 4.63 0.07 3.62
N GLY A 603 3.31 0.17 3.76
CA GLY A 603 2.58 1.46 3.81
C GLY A 603 2.70 2.30 2.54
N ARG A 604 3.07 1.69 1.40
CA ARG A 604 3.28 2.38 0.13
C ARG A 604 2.41 1.82 -0.99
N LYS A 605 1.95 2.73 -1.86
CA LYS A 605 1.33 2.46 -3.16
C LYS A 605 2.36 2.75 -4.25
N VAL A 606 2.71 1.75 -5.05
CA VAL A 606 3.62 1.90 -6.20
C VAL A 606 2.94 1.40 -7.46
N THR A 607 3.16 2.06 -8.59
CA THR A 607 2.59 1.66 -9.88
C THR A 607 3.67 1.03 -10.74
N ILE A 608 3.37 -0.14 -11.31
CA ILE A 608 4.28 -0.85 -12.20
C ILE A 608 4.46 -0.05 -13.49
N ASP A 609 5.66 0.47 -13.68
CA ASP A 609 5.97 1.39 -14.77
C ASP A 609 7.00 0.84 -15.76
N ARG A 610 7.62 -0.31 -15.44
CA ARG A 610 8.59 -0.99 -16.29
C ARG A 610 8.53 -2.50 -16.12
N VAL A 611 8.73 -3.23 -17.21
CA VAL A 611 8.94 -4.69 -17.20
C VAL A 611 10.37 -4.99 -17.66
N ASN A 612 11.04 -5.96 -17.05
CA ASN A 612 12.39 -6.34 -17.45
C ASN A 612 12.37 -7.30 -18.65
N ILE A 613 12.52 -6.73 -19.85
CA ILE A 613 12.59 -7.45 -21.13
C ILE A 613 13.99 -8.01 -21.47
N GLU A 614 15.01 -7.70 -20.66
CA GLU A 614 16.38 -8.21 -20.89
C GLU A 614 16.57 -9.60 -20.29
N LEU A 615 15.94 -9.87 -19.15
CA LEU A 615 15.97 -11.17 -18.47
C LEU A 615 15.09 -12.21 -19.16
N ALA A 616 13.92 -11.79 -19.63
CA ALA A 616 13.03 -12.60 -20.44
C ALA A 616 12.74 -11.81 -21.72
N LYS A 617 13.19 -12.32 -22.86
CA LYS A 617 12.87 -11.69 -24.14
C LYS A 617 11.44 -12.05 -24.53
N PRO A 618 10.67 -11.10 -25.09
CA PRO A 618 9.41 -11.44 -25.74
C PRO A 618 9.63 -12.49 -26.83
N GLU A 619 8.78 -13.51 -26.83
CA GLU A 619 8.79 -14.58 -27.83
C GLU A 619 7.54 -14.47 -28.71
N ASP A 620 7.66 -14.79 -29.98
CA ASP A 620 6.52 -14.90 -30.87
C ASP A 620 5.87 -16.29 -30.71
N TRP A 621 4.58 -16.29 -30.38
CA TRP A 621 3.75 -17.48 -30.20
C TRP A 621 2.58 -17.46 -31.17
N ARG A 622 2.15 -18.65 -31.58
CA ARG A 622 0.93 -18.82 -32.37
C ARG A 622 -0.11 -19.60 -31.57
N PHE A 623 -1.31 -19.04 -31.51
CA PHE A 623 -2.45 -19.63 -30.81
C PHE A 623 -3.46 -20.23 -31.78
N CYS A 624 -4.17 -21.27 -31.34
CA CYS A 624 -5.33 -21.75 -32.06
C CYS A 624 -6.57 -21.01 -31.56
N ASN A 625 -7.41 -20.55 -32.50
CA ASN A 625 -8.69 -19.96 -32.17
C ASN A 625 -9.67 -20.98 -31.56
N ALA A 626 -9.54 -22.27 -31.90
CA ALA A 626 -10.55 -23.28 -31.59
C ALA A 626 -10.17 -24.26 -30.47
N CYS A 627 -8.89 -24.56 -30.25
CA CYS A 627 -8.43 -25.50 -29.21
C CYS A 627 -7.29 -24.91 -28.39
N ASN A 628 -6.88 -25.59 -27.31
CA ASN A 628 -5.83 -25.11 -26.40
C ASN A 628 -4.40 -25.11 -26.99
N TYR A 629 -4.21 -25.59 -28.22
CA TYR A 629 -2.88 -25.70 -28.81
C TYR A 629 -2.26 -24.32 -29.07
N ALA A 630 -1.04 -24.13 -28.56
CA ALA A 630 -0.24 -22.94 -28.78
C ALA A 630 1.25 -23.31 -28.81
N VAL A 631 1.98 -22.75 -29.78
CA VAL A 631 3.39 -23.12 -30.03
C VAL A 631 4.23 -21.87 -30.26
N ARG A 632 5.52 -21.92 -29.90
CA ARG A 632 6.49 -20.89 -30.29
C ARG A 632 6.60 -20.88 -31.82
N GLU A 633 6.51 -19.73 -32.45
CA GLU A 633 6.52 -19.63 -33.92
C GLU A 633 7.85 -20.13 -34.51
N ALA A 634 8.96 -20.06 -33.75
CA ALA A 634 10.24 -20.63 -34.14
C ALA A 634 10.21 -22.17 -34.27
N GLN A 635 9.33 -22.85 -33.52
CA GLN A 635 9.15 -24.31 -33.53
C GLN A 635 7.98 -24.74 -34.43
N ASN A 636 7.26 -23.78 -35.03
CA ASN A 636 6.06 -24.06 -35.79
C ASN A 636 6.39 -24.57 -37.21
N THR A 637 6.19 -25.86 -37.42
CA THR A 637 6.37 -26.53 -38.72
C THR A 637 5.10 -26.52 -39.60
N HIS A 638 3.92 -26.22 -39.02
CA HIS A 638 2.62 -26.30 -39.71
C HIS A 638 1.93 -24.93 -39.75
N LYS A 639 1.95 -24.26 -40.91
CA LYS A 639 1.37 -22.91 -41.08
C LYS A 639 -0.02 -22.87 -41.70
N ALA A 640 -0.48 -23.93 -42.36
CA ALA A 640 -1.73 -23.93 -43.13
C ALA A 640 -2.99 -24.14 -42.27
N SER A 641 -2.90 -24.95 -41.22
CA SER A 641 -4.01 -25.23 -40.29
C SER A 641 -3.45 -25.72 -38.96
N CYS A 642 -4.27 -25.69 -37.91
CA CYS A 642 -3.86 -26.15 -36.58
C CYS A 642 -3.53 -27.66 -36.63
N PRO A 643 -2.34 -28.11 -36.17
CA PRO A 643 -1.97 -29.52 -36.24
C PRO A 643 -2.77 -30.42 -35.30
N LYS A 644 -3.41 -29.86 -34.26
CA LYS A 644 -4.22 -30.63 -33.30
C LYS A 644 -5.70 -30.74 -33.72
N CYS A 645 -6.33 -29.63 -34.09
CA CYS A 645 -7.78 -29.62 -34.38
C CYS A 645 -8.14 -29.31 -35.85
N GLY A 646 -7.18 -29.00 -36.71
CA GLY A 646 -7.41 -28.69 -38.12
C GLY A 646 -8.01 -27.31 -38.41
N SER A 647 -8.10 -26.42 -37.43
CA SER A 647 -8.72 -25.10 -37.60
C SER A 647 -8.02 -24.25 -38.68
N PRO A 648 -8.74 -23.76 -39.72
CA PRO A 648 -8.17 -22.91 -40.79
C PRO A 648 -7.69 -21.51 -40.33
N PRO A 649 -8.39 -20.79 -39.43
CA PRO A 649 -7.91 -19.51 -38.89
C PRO A 649 -6.53 -19.55 -38.23
N TRP A 650 -5.99 -20.74 -37.94
CA TRP A 650 -4.60 -20.90 -37.52
C TRP A 650 -3.58 -20.26 -38.47
N ALA A 651 -3.88 -20.19 -39.77
CA ALA A 651 -3.00 -19.59 -40.76
C ALA A 651 -2.92 -18.05 -40.68
N ASP A 652 -3.89 -17.41 -40.02
CA ASP A 652 -3.96 -15.95 -39.91
C ASP A 652 -2.77 -15.41 -39.10
N ASP A 653 -2.17 -14.32 -39.56
CA ASP A 653 -1.13 -13.61 -38.81
C ASP A 653 -1.69 -12.92 -37.56
N GLY A 654 -3.00 -12.67 -37.50
CA GLY A 654 -3.71 -12.27 -36.28
C GLY A 654 -3.60 -13.28 -35.13
N GLN A 655 -3.30 -14.55 -35.40
CA GLN A 655 -3.09 -15.58 -34.38
C GLN A 655 -1.64 -15.63 -33.86
N LYS A 656 -0.73 -14.86 -34.47
CA LYS A 656 0.62 -14.61 -33.93
C LYS A 656 0.57 -13.49 -32.91
N ARG A 657 1.09 -13.75 -31.72
CA ARG A 657 1.09 -12.83 -30.59
C ARG A 657 2.40 -12.93 -29.83
N ARG A 658 2.82 -11.82 -29.22
CA ARG A 658 4.03 -11.78 -28.42
C ARG A 658 3.73 -12.13 -26.99
N MET A 659 4.48 -13.06 -26.44
CA MET A 659 4.37 -13.45 -25.05
C MET A 659 5.63 -13.11 -24.29
N LEU A 660 5.48 -12.69 -23.04
CA LEU A 660 6.57 -12.44 -22.13
C LEU A 660 6.36 -13.25 -20.85
N ARG A 661 7.34 -14.10 -20.53
CA ARG A 661 7.39 -14.75 -19.22
C ARG A 661 7.74 -13.70 -18.19
N LEU A 662 6.81 -13.41 -17.27
CA LEU A 662 7.02 -12.35 -16.28
C LEU A 662 8.01 -12.86 -15.22
N THR A 663 9.17 -12.20 -15.12
CA THR A 663 10.22 -12.55 -14.14
C THR A 663 10.54 -11.40 -13.20
N GLN A 664 10.57 -10.17 -13.71
CA GLN A 664 10.91 -9.00 -12.91
C GLN A 664 10.23 -7.73 -13.43
N VAL A 665 9.76 -6.90 -12.49
CA VAL A 665 9.12 -5.60 -12.77
C VAL A 665 9.70 -4.45 -11.94
N GLU A 666 9.57 -3.28 -12.55
CA GLU A 666 9.94 -1.93 -12.16
C GLU A 666 8.83 -1.06 -11.56
N ALA A 667 9.03 -0.40 -10.42
CA ALA A 667 8.21 0.76 -10.05
C ALA A 667 9.06 1.92 -9.55
N THR A 668 9.00 3.08 -10.19
CA THR A 668 9.72 4.28 -9.75
C THR A 668 8.73 5.34 -9.29
N THR A 669 8.79 5.74 -8.02
CA THR A 669 7.79 6.66 -7.44
C THR A 669 8.43 7.67 -6.47
N ALA A 670 7.97 8.92 -6.51
CA ALA A 670 8.38 9.93 -5.55
C ALA A 670 7.85 9.58 -4.15
N SER A 671 8.66 9.77 -3.10
CA SER A 671 8.30 9.42 -1.72
C SER A 671 7.04 10.11 -1.20
N SER A 672 6.63 11.24 -1.75
CA SER A 672 5.37 11.90 -1.37
C SER A 672 4.14 11.24 -2.02
N LYS A 673 4.29 10.71 -3.23
CA LYS A 673 3.23 10.04 -3.99
C LYS A 673 3.09 8.56 -3.66
N SER A 674 4.13 7.96 -3.07
CA SER A 674 4.11 6.55 -2.73
C SER A 674 3.42 6.27 -1.41
N ARG A 675 3.13 7.26 -0.57
CA ARG A 675 2.51 7.02 0.75
C ARG A 675 1.05 6.66 0.55
N VAL A 676 0.60 5.63 1.26
CA VAL A 676 -0.84 5.39 1.41
C VAL A 676 -1.40 6.50 2.31
N ASP A 677 -2.39 7.22 1.81
CA ASP A 677 -3.12 8.27 2.52
C ASP A 677 -4.62 7.95 2.55
N ASP A 678 -5.39 8.82 3.20
CA ASP A 678 -6.83 8.72 3.35
C ASP A 678 -7.61 9.30 2.15
N THR A 679 -6.95 9.53 1.00
CA THR A 679 -7.61 10.09 -0.19
C THR A 679 -8.52 9.09 -0.89
N THR A 680 -8.29 7.80 -0.72
CA THR A 680 -9.08 6.72 -1.31
C THR A 680 -9.30 5.59 -0.31
N ASP A 681 -10.56 5.27 -0.01
CA ASP A 681 -10.94 4.21 0.95
C ASP A 681 -10.65 2.80 0.42
N THR A 682 -10.61 2.63 -0.90
CA THR A 682 -10.47 1.33 -1.55
C THR A 682 -9.29 1.30 -2.51
N ARG A 683 -8.65 0.13 -2.61
CA ARG A 683 -7.68 -0.16 -3.69
C ARG A 683 -8.39 -0.02 -5.04
N GLU A 684 -7.71 0.58 -6.02
CA GLU A 684 -8.20 0.63 -7.41
C GLU A 684 -8.16 -0.79 -8.02
N PRO A 685 -9.31 -1.43 -8.27
CA PRO A 685 -9.33 -2.77 -8.83
C PRO A 685 -9.09 -2.72 -10.35
N LYS A 686 -8.16 -3.54 -10.84
CA LYS A 686 -7.98 -3.81 -12.26
C LYS A 686 -8.37 -5.25 -12.56
N PHE A 687 -9.23 -5.43 -13.57
CA PHE A 687 -9.69 -6.74 -14.01
C PHE A 687 -8.96 -7.14 -15.29
N TYR A 688 -8.53 -8.40 -15.34
CA TYR A 688 -7.73 -8.94 -16.44
C TYR A 688 -8.44 -10.15 -17.06
N CYS A 689 -8.30 -10.33 -18.37
CA CYS A 689 -8.75 -11.53 -19.08
C CYS A 689 -7.70 -12.64 -18.95
N LYS A 690 -8.11 -13.81 -18.44
CA LYS A 690 -7.20 -14.89 -18.04
C LYS A 690 -7.72 -16.22 -18.54
N HIS A 691 -6.85 -17.02 -19.14
CA HIS A 691 -7.17 -18.41 -19.44
C HIS A 691 -5.96 -19.31 -19.20
N MET A 692 -6.24 -20.52 -18.74
CA MET A 692 -5.27 -21.60 -18.62
C MET A 692 -5.40 -22.50 -19.85
N LEU A 693 -4.35 -22.53 -20.66
CA LEU A 693 -4.24 -23.41 -21.81
C LEU A 693 -3.57 -24.71 -21.34
N VAL A 694 -4.28 -25.81 -21.50
CA VAL A 694 -3.78 -27.16 -21.17
C VAL A 694 -3.38 -27.86 -22.46
N GLU A 695 -2.12 -28.23 -22.57
CA GLU A 695 -1.55 -28.97 -23.69
C GLU A 695 -1.18 -30.39 -23.25
N ILE A 696 -1.62 -31.37 -24.03
CA ILE A 696 -1.43 -32.78 -23.75
C ILE A 696 -0.76 -33.43 -24.97
N ASP A 697 0.38 -34.06 -24.72
CA ASP A 697 1.01 -34.98 -25.66
C ASP A 697 0.33 -36.35 -25.54
N PRO A 698 -0.23 -36.91 -26.62
CA PRO A 698 -0.80 -38.25 -26.61
C PRO A 698 0.18 -39.34 -26.11
N ALA A 699 1.49 -39.14 -26.25
CA ALA A 699 2.50 -40.05 -25.73
C ALA A 699 2.58 -40.08 -24.19
N SER A 700 2.04 -39.06 -23.50
CA SER A 700 2.05 -38.93 -22.04
C SER A 700 0.82 -39.58 -21.37
N ILE A 701 -0.07 -40.23 -22.13
CA ILE A 701 -1.24 -40.93 -21.59
C ILE A 701 -0.79 -42.32 -21.10
N ASP A 702 -0.62 -42.49 -19.79
CA ASP A 702 -0.13 -43.77 -19.25
C ASP A 702 -1.27 -44.79 -19.10
N LYS A 703 -2.45 -44.32 -18.67
CA LYS A 703 -3.62 -45.16 -18.42
C LYS A 703 -4.89 -44.44 -18.85
N ALA A 704 -5.81 -45.19 -19.43
CA ALA A 704 -7.14 -44.70 -19.77
C ALA A 704 -8.20 -45.69 -19.31
N PHE A 705 -9.32 -45.16 -18.82
CA PHE A 705 -10.49 -45.90 -18.42
C PHE A 705 -11.72 -45.31 -19.12
N ARG A 706 -12.64 -46.17 -19.56
CA ARG A 706 -13.95 -45.77 -20.07
C ARG A 706 -15.03 -46.67 -19.49
N ILE A 707 -16.21 -46.13 -19.26
CA ILE A 707 -17.39 -46.96 -18.97
C ILE A 707 -17.76 -47.72 -20.24
N ASP A 708 -17.98 -49.03 -20.11
CA ASP A 708 -18.40 -49.89 -21.22
C ASP A 708 -19.92 -49.80 -21.43
N SER A 709 -20.40 -48.61 -21.76
CA SER A 709 -21.81 -48.34 -22.06
C SER A 709 -21.92 -47.20 -23.07
N GLU A 710 -22.68 -47.42 -24.14
CA GLU A 710 -22.96 -46.38 -25.14
C GLU A 710 -23.94 -45.32 -24.63
N GLU A 711 -24.69 -45.62 -23.56
CA GLU A 711 -25.66 -44.69 -22.94
C GLU A 711 -24.99 -43.66 -22.03
N VAL A 712 -23.84 -44.01 -21.43
CA VAL A 712 -23.10 -43.15 -20.50
C VAL A 712 -21.65 -42.99 -20.99
N PRO A 713 -21.38 -42.06 -21.92
CA PRO A 713 -20.04 -41.79 -22.41
C PRO A 713 -19.22 -41.05 -21.35
N PHE A 714 -18.64 -41.79 -20.41
CA PHE A 714 -17.71 -41.28 -19.39
C PHE A 714 -16.35 -41.97 -19.53
N GLY A 715 -15.28 -41.18 -19.50
CA GLY A 715 -13.92 -41.66 -19.61
C GLY A 715 -12.95 -40.79 -18.83
N VAL A 716 -11.88 -41.42 -18.36
CA VAL A 716 -10.82 -40.82 -17.55
C VAL A 716 -9.47 -41.25 -18.10
N GLU A 717 -8.56 -40.30 -18.25
CA GLU A 717 -7.18 -40.53 -18.66
C GLU A 717 -6.25 -40.02 -17.57
N PHE A 718 -5.26 -40.82 -17.21
CA PHE A 718 -4.14 -40.43 -16.38
C PHE A 718 -2.98 -40.01 -17.28
N LEU A 719 -2.44 -38.83 -17.03
CA LEU A 719 -1.40 -38.18 -17.79
C LEU A 719 -0.15 -38.10 -16.92
N GLY A 720 0.91 -38.82 -17.28
CA GLY A 720 2.21 -38.73 -16.61
C GLY A 720 2.88 -37.37 -16.82
N LYS A 721 2.42 -36.60 -17.81
CA LYS A 721 2.79 -35.20 -18.02
C LYS A 721 1.74 -34.44 -18.84
N ALA A 722 1.34 -33.27 -18.35
CA ALA A 722 0.59 -32.25 -19.08
C ALA A 722 1.22 -30.87 -18.88
N ASP A 723 1.21 -30.04 -19.91
CA ASP A 723 1.78 -28.70 -19.90
C ASP A 723 0.67 -27.66 -19.70
N PHE A 724 0.83 -26.82 -18.68
CA PHE A 724 -0.12 -25.79 -18.28
C PHE A 724 0.45 -24.41 -18.54
N ARG A 725 -0.24 -23.62 -19.36
CA ARG A 725 0.14 -22.25 -19.70
C ARG A 725 -0.95 -21.28 -19.30
N GLU A 726 -0.70 -20.53 -18.23
CA GLU A 726 -1.62 -19.53 -17.74
C GLU A 726 -1.25 -18.16 -18.31
N VAL A 727 -2.17 -17.56 -19.06
CA VAL A 727 -1.93 -16.35 -19.84
C VAL A 727 -2.83 -15.22 -19.34
N ASN A 728 -2.22 -14.06 -19.11
CA ASN A 728 -2.89 -12.79 -18.92
C ASN A 728 -2.92 -12.03 -20.26
N PHE A 729 -4.10 -11.96 -20.86
CA PHE A 729 -4.34 -11.34 -22.17
C PHE A 729 -4.51 -9.81 -22.11
N GLY A 730 -4.40 -9.20 -20.92
CA GLY A 730 -4.53 -7.76 -20.73
C GLY A 730 -5.79 -7.36 -19.95
N GLU A 731 -5.97 -6.05 -19.82
CA GLU A 731 -7.09 -5.44 -19.09
C GLU A 731 -8.43 -5.72 -19.79
N GLN A 732 -9.45 -6.11 -19.02
CA GLN A 732 -10.78 -6.37 -19.56
C GLN A 732 -11.45 -5.05 -19.92
N SER A 733 -11.57 -4.74 -21.21
CA SER A 733 -12.28 -3.56 -21.71
C SER A 733 -13.51 -3.97 -22.53
N PRO A 734 -14.70 -3.39 -22.29
CA PRO A 734 -15.86 -3.57 -23.15
C PRO A 734 -15.72 -2.86 -24.51
N ILE A 735 -14.71 -2.00 -24.66
CA ILE A 735 -14.44 -1.20 -25.86
C ILE A 735 -13.04 -1.59 -26.35
N GLY A 736 -12.95 -2.32 -27.46
CA GLY A 736 -11.70 -2.74 -28.08
C GLY A 736 -11.87 -3.97 -28.99
N ASP A 737 -10.90 -4.19 -29.88
CA ASP A 737 -10.88 -5.37 -30.74
C ASP A 737 -10.63 -6.65 -29.93
N SER A 738 -11.36 -7.70 -30.26
CA SER A 738 -11.25 -9.03 -29.62
C SER A 738 -10.72 -10.07 -30.60
N LEU A 739 -9.97 -11.05 -30.07
CA LEU A 739 -9.46 -12.20 -30.78
C LEU A 739 -10.04 -13.48 -30.15
N GLU A 740 -10.32 -14.50 -30.96
CA GLU A 740 -10.65 -15.83 -30.43
C GLU A 740 -9.38 -16.64 -30.21
N ILE A 741 -9.20 -17.17 -28.99
CA ILE A 741 -8.15 -18.11 -28.59
C ILE A 741 -8.80 -19.24 -27.77
N ALA A 742 -8.58 -20.49 -28.17
CA ALA A 742 -9.13 -21.68 -27.52
C ALA A 742 -10.67 -21.68 -27.32
N GLY A 743 -11.40 -20.98 -28.19
CA GLY A 743 -12.85 -20.79 -28.09
C GLY A 743 -13.29 -19.62 -27.19
N TYR A 744 -12.34 -18.88 -26.60
CA TYR A 744 -12.60 -17.72 -25.76
C TYR A 744 -12.31 -16.41 -26.49
N SER A 745 -13.14 -15.40 -26.25
CA SER A 745 -12.94 -14.04 -26.74
C SER A 745 -12.00 -13.28 -25.78
N VAL A 746 -10.80 -12.92 -26.26
CA VAL A 746 -9.76 -12.23 -25.49
C VAL A 746 -9.40 -10.87 -26.11
N PRO A 747 -8.86 -9.90 -25.34
CA PRO A 747 -8.41 -8.61 -25.87
C PRO A 747 -7.27 -8.77 -26.90
N ALA A 748 -7.38 -8.11 -28.05
CA ALA A 748 -6.35 -8.18 -29.10
C ALA A 748 -5.09 -7.36 -28.77
N GLU A 749 -5.21 -6.22 -28.06
CA GLU A 749 -4.11 -5.27 -27.87
C GLU A 749 -3.12 -5.63 -26.74
N GLY A 750 -3.50 -6.47 -25.78
CA GLY A 750 -2.63 -6.87 -24.66
C GLY A 750 -2.06 -5.69 -23.84
N PHE A 751 -0.82 -5.84 -23.37
CA PHE A 751 -0.07 -4.80 -22.67
C PHE A 751 0.83 -4.00 -23.62
N LYS A 752 0.84 -2.66 -23.50
CA LYS A 752 1.66 -1.78 -24.32
C LYS A 752 2.97 -1.44 -23.60
N VAL A 753 4.08 -2.00 -24.08
CA VAL A 753 5.41 -1.87 -23.46
C VAL A 753 6.47 -1.57 -24.53
N CYS A 754 7.40 -0.65 -24.27
CA CYS A 754 8.49 -0.37 -25.21
C CYS A 754 9.44 -1.57 -25.38
N GLU A 755 9.70 -1.97 -26.63
CA GLU A 755 10.54 -3.11 -27.00
C GLU A 755 12.01 -2.99 -26.57
N ALA A 756 12.47 -1.78 -26.25
CA ALA A 756 13.89 -1.49 -26.02
C ALA A 756 14.21 -1.20 -24.55
N CYS A 757 13.28 -0.60 -23.81
CA CYS A 757 13.51 -0.24 -22.40
C CYS A 757 12.48 -0.79 -21.43
N GLY A 758 11.45 -1.49 -21.91
CA GLY A 758 10.43 -2.10 -21.07
C GLY A 758 9.50 -1.11 -20.37
N LYS A 759 9.57 0.19 -20.67
CA LYS A 759 8.65 1.19 -20.09
C LYS A 759 7.21 0.92 -20.56
N VAL A 760 6.30 0.98 -19.61
CA VAL A 760 4.86 0.73 -19.81
C VAL A 760 4.20 2.01 -20.33
N ASP A 761 3.41 1.91 -21.40
CA ASP A 761 2.52 2.98 -21.84
C ASP A 761 1.19 2.85 -21.10
N SER A 762 0.86 3.86 -20.30
CA SER A 762 -0.39 3.88 -19.52
C SER A 762 -1.59 4.37 -20.34
N GLY A 763 -1.39 4.80 -21.59
CA GLY A 763 -2.41 5.41 -22.45
C GLY A 763 -2.88 6.81 -21.97
N LYS A 764 -2.32 7.32 -20.86
CA LYS A 764 -2.65 8.62 -20.28
C LYS A 764 -1.44 9.55 -20.37
N GLY A 765 -1.58 10.63 -21.11
CA GLY A 765 -0.54 11.65 -21.28
C GLY A 765 0.56 11.24 -22.29
N GLU A 766 1.69 11.92 -22.21
CA GLU A 766 2.84 11.70 -23.09
C GLU A 766 3.65 10.48 -22.64
N PHE A 767 3.93 9.56 -23.57
CA PHE A 767 4.73 8.36 -23.30
C PHE A 767 6.20 8.74 -23.09
N LYS A 768 6.80 8.25 -22.00
CA LYS A 768 8.18 8.58 -21.64
C LYS A 768 9.04 7.34 -21.59
N HIS A 769 9.98 7.27 -22.52
CA HIS A 769 11.02 6.24 -22.51
C HIS A 769 11.95 6.40 -21.30
N ALA A 770 12.62 5.30 -20.92
CA ALA A 770 13.76 5.40 -20.02
C ALA A 770 14.86 6.28 -20.65
N LEU A 771 15.60 7.03 -19.85
CA LEU A 771 16.63 7.99 -20.33
C LEU A 771 17.76 7.33 -21.14
N THR A 772 17.98 6.04 -20.91
CA THR A 772 18.98 5.23 -21.62
C THR A 772 18.43 4.56 -22.88
N CYS A 773 17.14 4.71 -23.16
CA CYS A 773 16.52 4.10 -24.32
C CYS A 773 17.03 4.76 -25.60
N LYS A 774 17.23 3.95 -26.65
CA LYS A 774 17.61 4.44 -27.99
C LYS A 774 16.57 5.39 -28.61
N TYR A 775 15.32 5.37 -28.12
CA TYR A 775 14.20 6.21 -28.56
C TYR A 775 13.90 7.40 -27.62
N HIS A 776 14.72 7.62 -26.60
CA HIS A 776 14.52 8.75 -25.69
C HIS A 776 14.59 10.10 -26.43
N GLY A 777 13.56 10.95 -26.28
CA GLY A 777 13.45 12.24 -26.96
C GLY A 777 13.01 12.16 -28.42
N LYS A 778 12.56 10.99 -28.89
CA LYS A 778 11.97 10.77 -30.21
C LYS A 778 10.50 10.38 -30.08
N ASP A 779 9.68 11.26 -29.51
CA ASP A 779 8.30 10.94 -29.10
C ASP A 779 7.36 10.55 -30.27
N SER A 780 7.78 10.79 -31.51
CA SER A 780 7.10 10.33 -32.73
C SER A 780 7.28 8.84 -33.03
N GLU A 781 8.37 8.22 -32.55
CA GLU A 781 8.65 6.79 -32.72
C GLU A 781 8.26 6.05 -31.43
N LYS A 782 7.09 5.39 -31.43
CA LYS A 782 6.63 4.52 -30.35
C LYS A 782 6.81 3.04 -30.75
N PRO A 783 7.99 2.44 -30.57
CA PRO A 783 8.22 1.02 -30.82
C PRO A 783 7.68 0.24 -29.63
N LEU A 784 6.37 0.28 -29.50
CA LEU A 784 5.62 -0.49 -28.53
C LEU A 784 5.49 -1.91 -29.07
N LEU A 785 5.68 -2.86 -28.18
CA LEU A 785 5.22 -4.21 -28.38
C LEU A 785 3.70 -4.15 -28.33
N ASP A 786 3.07 -4.11 -29.50
CA ASP A 786 1.63 -4.30 -29.62
C ASP A 786 1.31 -5.77 -29.29
N ALA A 787 0.23 -6.01 -28.54
CA ALA A 787 -0.25 -7.33 -28.16
C ALA A 787 0.72 -8.19 -27.34
N LEU A 788 1.42 -7.58 -26.35
CA LEU A 788 2.23 -8.34 -25.39
C LEU A 788 1.33 -8.99 -24.33
N TYR A 789 1.32 -10.31 -24.29
CA TYR A 789 0.67 -11.09 -23.22
C TYR A 789 1.69 -11.53 -22.18
N LEU A 790 1.28 -11.59 -20.92
CA LEU A 790 2.12 -12.13 -19.85
C LEU A 790 1.73 -13.57 -19.59
N TYR A 791 2.70 -14.43 -19.35
CA TYR A 791 2.40 -15.82 -19.02
C TYR A 791 3.32 -16.42 -17.98
N ARG A 792 2.83 -17.52 -17.41
CA ARG A 792 3.61 -18.53 -16.71
C ARG A 792 3.32 -19.89 -17.32
N GLU A 793 4.28 -20.79 -17.20
CA GLU A 793 4.21 -22.14 -17.74
C GLU A 793 4.78 -23.11 -16.71
N PHE A 794 4.13 -24.25 -16.55
CA PHE A 794 4.58 -25.36 -15.70
C PHE A 794 4.05 -26.69 -16.26
N SER A 795 4.75 -27.78 -15.95
CA SER A 795 4.29 -29.14 -16.27
C SER A 795 3.88 -29.85 -14.98
N SER A 796 2.82 -30.65 -15.04
CA SER A 796 2.35 -31.47 -13.92
C SER A 796 1.76 -32.78 -14.44
N GLU A 797 1.72 -33.80 -13.59
CA GLU A 797 0.79 -34.93 -13.76
C GLU A 797 -0.65 -34.41 -13.70
N ALA A 798 -1.55 -35.08 -14.42
CA ALA A 798 -2.94 -34.66 -14.50
C ALA A 798 -3.89 -35.82 -14.77
N ILE A 799 -5.14 -35.66 -14.34
CA ILE A 799 -6.24 -36.55 -14.70
C ILE A 799 -7.21 -35.76 -15.57
N ARG A 800 -7.46 -36.26 -16.79
CA ARG A 800 -8.43 -35.68 -17.73
C ARG A 800 -9.71 -36.51 -17.75
N MET A 801 -10.86 -35.91 -17.48
CA MET A 801 -12.16 -36.59 -17.43
C MET A 801 -13.11 -35.97 -18.44
N LEU A 802 -13.73 -36.80 -19.28
CA LEU A 802 -14.75 -36.34 -20.22
C LEU A 802 -16.06 -36.02 -19.47
N LEU A 803 -16.56 -34.81 -19.64
CA LEU A 803 -17.81 -34.37 -19.05
C LEU A 803 -19.00 -34.63 -20.01
N PRO A 804 -20.17 -35.04 -19.48
CA PRO A 804 -21.38 -35.18 -20.29
C PRO A 804 -21.85 -33.85 -20.88
N ALA A 805 -22.49 -33.87 -22.05
CA ALA A 805 -23.02 -32.67 -22.73
C ALA A 805 -24.05 -31.86 -21.88
N SER A 806 -24.68 -32.50 -20.89
CA SER A 806 -25.62 -31.86 -19.95
C SER A 806 -24.97 -31.02 -18.85
N SER A 807 -23.63 -30.91 -18.85
CA SER A 807 -22.82 -30.21 -17.84
C SER A 807 -22.64 -28.71 -18.11
N ASN A 808 -23.20 -28.19 -19.21
CA ASN A 808 -23.14 -26.78 -19.60
C ASN A 808 -23.80 -25.78 -18.60
N LEU A 809 -24.50 -26.28 -17.58
CA LEU A 809 -25.00 -25.44 -16.48
C LEU A 809 -23.94 -25.37 -15.36
N PRO A 810 -23.41 -24.18 -15.02
CA PRO A 810 -22.35 -24.01 -14.02
C PRO A 810 -22.62 -24.73 -12.69
N ILE A 811 -23.88 -24.75 -12.23
CA ILE A 811 -24.29 -25.40 -10.98
C ILE A 811 -24.01 -26.91 -10.98
N ARG A 812 -24.28 -27.60 -12.11
CA ARG A 812 -24.06 -29.06 -12.22
C ARG A 812 -22.58 -29.39 -12.22
N LEU A 813 -21.78 -28.59 -12.93
CA LEU A 813 -20.33 -28.71 -12.93
C LEU A 813 -19.76 -28.55 -11.52
N HIS A 814 -20.12 -27.47 -10.81
CA HIS A 814 -19.64 -27.24 -9.45
C HIS A 814 -20.07 -28.36 -8.48
N SER A 815 -21.27 -28.91 -8.64
CA SER A 815 -21.75 -30.05 -7.85
C SER A 815 -20.93 -31.32 -8.11
N PHE A 816 -20.63 -31.62 -9.37
CA PHE A 816 -19.78 -32.76 -9.74
C PHE A 816 -18.36 -32.60 -9.19
N VAL A 817 -17.76 -31.43 -9.37
CA VAL A 817 -16.43 -31.09 -8.86
C VAL A 817 -16.40 -31.24 -7.33
N ALA A 818 -17.39 -30.72 -6.61
CA ALA A 818 -17.49 -30.87 -5.15
C ALA A 818 -17.61 -32.33 -4.71
N ALA A 819 -18.45 -33.13 -5.36
CA ALA A 819 -18.59 -34.56 -5.07
C ALA A 819 -17.27 -35.32 -5.34
N PHE A 820 -16.55 -34.95 -6.40
CA PHE A 820 -15.27 -35.53 -6.75
C PHE A 820 -14.17 -35.19 -5.72
N TYR A 821 -14.03 -33.92 -5.33
CA TYR A 821 -13.13 -33.51 -4.25
C TYR A 821 -13.47 -34.22 -2.92
N LEU A 822 -14.74 -34.35 -2.56
CA LEU A 822 -15.16 -35.09 -1.37
C LEU A 822 -14.74 -36.58 -1.44
N GLY A 823 -14.83 -37.19 -2.62
CA GLY A 823 -14.33 -38.54 -2.88
C GLY A 823 -12.82 -38.65 -2.65
N LEU A 824 -12.04 -37.74 -3.23
CA LEU A 824 -10.59 -37.67 -3.04
C LEU A 824 -10.22 -37.48 -1.56
N GLN A 825 -10.91 -36.58 -0.84
CA GLN A 825 -10.65 -36.34 0.59
C GLN A 825 -10.84 -37.62 1.42
N LYS A 826 -11.86 -38.43 1.10
CA LYS A 826 -12.10 -39.72 1.78
C LYS A 826 -11.01 -40.75 1.50
N VAL A 827 -10.39 -40.71 0.31
CA VAL A 827 -9.31 -41.61 -0.09
C VAL A 827 -7.97 -41.19 0.50
N TYR A 828 -7.58 -39.92 0.33
CA TYR A 828 -6.31 -39.37 0.82
C TYR A 828 -6.27 -39.22 2.35
N LYS A 829 -7.43 -39.17 3.02
CA LYS A 829 -7.56 -38.99 4.48
C LYS A 829 -6.80 -37.77 5.02
N GLY A 830 -6.64 -36.75 4.18
CA GLY A 830 -5.93 -35.50 4.48
C GLY A 830 -6.34 -34.38 3.52
N SER A 831 -5.73 -33.21 3.70
CA SER A 831 -6.03 -32.03 2.86
C SER A 831 -5.62 -32.25 1.40
N ILE A 832 -6.53 -31.91 0.49
CA ILE A 832 -6.36 -31.98 -0.98
C ILE A 832 -6.22 -30.58 -1.60
N GLU A 833 -5.90 -29.56 -0.80
CA GLU A 833 -5.78 -28.16 -1.24
C GLU A 833 -4.70 -27.91 -2.33
N HIS A 834 -3.76 -28.85 -2.48
CA HIS A 834 -2.72 -28.82 -3.51
C HIS A 834 -3.25 -29.20 -4.91
N LEU A 835 -4.44 -29.83 -4.96
CA LEU A 835 -5.08 -30.24 -6.20
C LEU A 835 -6.02 -29.14 -6.69
N GLN A 836 -5.92 -28.82 -7.97
CA GLN A 836 -6.83 -27.91 -8.64
C GLN A 836 -7.44 -28.53 -9.88
N THR A 837 -8.57 -27.96 -10.28
CA THR A 837 -9.32 -28.37 -11.45
C THR A 837 -9.44 -27.20 -12.41
N THR A 838 -9.25 -27.46 -13.69
CA THR A 838 -9.54 -26.52 -14.78
C THR A 838 -10.44 -27.19 -15.82
N ILE A 839 -11.10 -26.37 -16.64
CA ILE A 839 -11.94 -26.85 -17.74
C ILE A 839 -11.16 -26.69 -19.05
N MET A 840 -11.11 -27.77 -19.81
CA MET A 840 -10.52 -27.81 -21.13
C MET A 840 -11.62 -28.13 -22.15
N GLU A 841 -11.67 -27.36 -23.23
CA GLU A 841 -12.62 -27.61 -24.32
C GLU A 841 -11.90 -27.93 -25.63
N GLU A 842 -12.39 -28.94 -26.33
CA GLU A 842 -11.91 -29.31 -27.66
C GLU A 842 -13.05 -29.28 -28.68
N PRO A 843 -12.81 -28.76 -29.90
CA PRO A 843 -13.81 -28.78 -30.95
C PRO A 843 -14.04 -30.22 -31.46
N ILE A 844 -15.28 -30.54 -31.82
CA ILE A 844 -15.61 -31.81 -32.49
C ILE A 844 -15.64 -31.55 -34.00
N PRO A 845 -14.87 -32.31 -34.82
CA PRO A 845 -14.91 -32.15 -36.27
C PRO A 845 -16.33 -32.27 -36.83
N GLY A 846 -16.77 -31.26 -37.58
CA GLY A 846 -18.07 -31.25 -38.26
C GLY A 846 -19.30 -31.02 -37.36
N ARG A 847 -19.13 -30.71 -36.06
CA ARG A 847 -20.23 -30.34 -35.15
C ARG A 847 -19.97 -28.97 -34.52
N SER A 848 -21.04 -28.26 -34.16
CA SER A 848 -20.96 -27.03 -33.36
C SER A 848 -20.61 -27.31 -31.89
N ASP A 849 -20.87 -28.53 -31.43
CA ASP A 849 -20.64 -28.95 -30.06
C ASP A 849 -19.14 -29.13 -29.77
N ARG A 850 -18.74 -28.83 -28.53
CA ARG A 850 -17.36 -28.98 -28.04
C ARG A 850 -17.32 -30.07 -26.99
N LYS A 851 -16.27 -30.90 -26.98
CA LYS A 851 -15.99 -31.81 -25.86
C LYS A 851 -15.49 -30.98 -24.70
N GLN A 852 -16.10 -31.17 -23.54
CA GLN A 852 -15.63 -30.57 -22.30
C GLN A 852 -14.93 -31.61 -21.46
N TYR A 853 -13.77 -31.25 -20.93
CA TYR A 853 -13.02 -32.07 -20.00
C TYR A 853 -12.78 -31.32 -18.70
N LEU A 854 -12.93 -32.04 -17.58
CA LEU A 854 -12.39 -31.61 -16.31
C LEU A 854 -10.95 -32.13 -16.20
N VAL A 855 -10.00 -31.23 -16.01
CA VAL A 855 -8.60 -31.58 -15.81
C VAL A 855 -8.25 -31.31 -14.36
N LEU A 856 -7.98 -32.37 -13.59
CA LEU A 856 -7.41 -32.31 -12.25
C LEU A 856 -5.88 -32.29 -12.40
N TYR A 857 -5.21 -31.38 -11.71
CA TYR A 857 -3.76 -31.27 -11.73
C TYR A 857 -3.25 -30.76 -10.39
N GLU A 858 -1.97 -30.95 -10.16
CA GLU A 858 -1.29 -30.48 -8.97
C GLU A 858 -0.71 -29.08 -9.20
N VAL A 859 -0.93 -28.17 -8.25
CA VAL A 859 -0.41 -26.80 -8.35
C VAL A 859 1.00 -26.76 -7.77
N PRO A 860 2.02 -26.37 -8.55
CA PRO A 860 3.33 -26.09 -7.99
C PRO A 860 3.20 -25.01 -6.91
N PRO A 861 3.81 -25.21 -5.74
CA PRO A 861 4.98 -26.04 -5.56
C PRO A 861 4.75 -27.26 -4.64
N LEU A 862 3.48 -27.56 -4.33
CA LEU A 862 3.07 -28.68 -3.49
C LEU A 862 3.05 -29.96 -4.32
N LEU A 863 4.21 -30.44 -4.78
CA LEU A 863 4.31 -31.74 -5.45
C LEU A 863 4.17 -32.86 -4.41
N ARG A 864 2.93 -33.25 -4.12
CA ARG A 864 2.47 -34.43 -3.37
C ARG A 864 1.60 -35.31 -4.27
N THR A 865 2.06 -35.59 -5.49
CA THR A 865 1.69 -36.66 -6.44
C THR A 865 0.26 -37.22 -6.34
N VAL A 866 -0.50 -37.01 -7.41
CA VAL A 866 -1.89 -37.44 -7.65
C VAL A 866 -2.00 -38.93 -7.94
#